data_AF-I3YJQ1-F1
#
_entry.id   AF-I3YJQ1-F1
#
_cell.length_a   1.000
_cell.length_b   1.000
_cell.length_c   1.000
_cell.angle_alpha   90.00
_cell.angle_beta   90.00
_cell.angle_gamma   90.00
#
_symmetry.space_group_name_H-M   'P 1'
#
loop_
_entity.id
_entity.type
_entity.pdbx_description
1 polymer ?
#
loop_
_entity_poly.entity_id
_entity_poly.type
_entity_poly.pdbx_seq_one_letter_code
_entity_poly.pdbx_strand_id
1 'polypeptide(L)'
;MCGLLLLGCSDKYDDSALRNDLNDLENRLTILEERCKQMNTNISSLQTIITALQNNDYITSVTPITNDGEIIGYTITFAKSNSITIYNGTDGKDGEDGVNGEDGTNGKDGVTPTIGVKQDTDGVYYWTLNGDWLKDDKGNKIKAEGTDGKDGADGSGGEDGTNGKDGVTPKLEIREGYWWISYDNGTNWTQLGKATGEDGKDGTDGKDGSSIFKSVTEDDENVYFTLADDTIITIPKSVALSIRFDSSDLINISAGETKTLNYTITSSSETVTIETFEQAGWKVEITEQTKLTGTIAITAPNPIRDGKILIILTDAQNNSYMKTITLKGVGNTITTVQDTYTVNAAGGLLDVAVTANIDYTIQIPQDAKTWLSIQSQGENIRFSVAENESYDGRSADITLAGVDGTTSCKVTITQLQKDAIILSESDYELTYEQQTLQVVLQSNTDLLVTIPETDTWITHVSTRAMTERTLNFNIASNDGSQSRTGYITIQNADKNVSQTITIVQKGDVADVLTFEDPLFKAYLTANFDTNGDKEIDTKEALKITFIKCNGKSIYSLKGVEYFANLKTLDCSNNSVVELDLTQNTQLTEIKCFSNSLVDLKIGGLENLSYLDCNTNSLTAIDTNTNPALTYYNCASNVIKALDVSNNTKLEKLYCHSCRLLTSLNIKNCGNLTALYLISSSSNCVSQSTISVKNSSLQSLVLGGYAKWTKADISSNAYLKAVDLSELPTLITLNCTDNAQLTSLNTNKCYAIKYVDCSSNILSALDLSTNRALQTLDCFANNLTALDLSNNVALQTINCYENQLKNLDVNNCLSLNDLDCHSNQLPTLLISNCSELKSLKCYDNQLNELEVINNQKLTYLDCRGNSITEINISKNINLDYFYCSNTTMPITSVNGILKIGYCINIDGNNGIIYELAENHHGKAISINESGRMEWVDGVEEWCEQLGAAWKLPSKEELLQVYYNKNILNQSLQKVGYPLLSGSYWAAADSTDITYHYAFSVSFDSGYVRHISAAGHSENTRAVCEF
;
A
#
# COMPACT_ATOMS: atom_id res chain seq x y z
N MET A 1 -13.65 32.63 62.65
CA MET A 1 -13.64 31.38 63.45
C MET A 1 -14.10 30.27 62.52
N CYS A 2 -13.38 29.14 62.50
CA CYS A 2 -13.48 27.98 61.58
C CYS A 2 -12.98 28.20 60.13
N GLY A 3 -11.70 27.87 59.91
CA GLY A 3 -11.20 27.45 58.61
C GLY A 3 -11.54 25.98 58.38
N LEU A 4 -11.98 25.64 57.16
CA LEU A 4 -12.14 24.28 56.68
C LEU A 4 -11.34 24.11 55.39
N LEU A 5 -10.66 22.97 55.31
CA LEU A 5 -9.76 22.53 54.25
C LEU A 5 -10.43 22.42 52.88
N LEU A 6 -9.74 22.88 51.84
CA LEU A 6 -9.83 22.38 50.48
C LEU A 6 -8.41 22.15 49.96
N LEU A 7 -7.96 20.89 50.03
CA LEU A 7 -6.82 20.34 49.31
C LEU A 7 -7.38 19.34 48.28
N GLY A 8 -6.89 19.41 47.05
CA GLY A 8 -7.10 18.42 45.98
C GLY A 8 -7.38 19.10 44.64
N CYS A 9 -6.73 18.79 43.51
CA CYS A 9 -5.60 17.92 43.19
C CYS A 9 -4.91 18.58 41.96
N SER A 10 -3.58 18.61 41.95
CA SER A 10 -2.82 18.77 40.71
C SER A 10 -2.02 17.49 40.51
N ASP A 11 -2.69 16.44 40.05
CA ASP A 11 -1.99 15.25 39.59
C ASP A 11 -1.38 15.60 38.23
N LYS A 12 -0.09 15.94 38.26
CA LYS A 12 0.75 15.89 37.07
C LYS A 12 0.80 14.43 36.66
N TYR A 13 0.20 14.12 35.53
CA TYR A 13 0.33 12.83 34.86
C TYR A 13 1.81 12.61 34.53
N ASP A 14 2.47 11.70 35.25
CA ASP A 14 3.85 11.31 35.02
C ASP A 14 3.87 10.14 34.02
N ASP A 15 4.01 10.47 32.74
CA ASP A 15 4.07 9.50 31.64
C ASP A 15 5.50 9.00 31.38
N SER A 16 6.47 9.33 32.25
CA SER A 16 7.88 8.97 32.05
C SER A 16 8.08 7.46 31.97
N ALA A 17 7.30 6.69 32.74
CA ALA A 17 7.30 5.22 32.67
C ALA A 17 6.81 4.72 31.29
N LEU A 18 5.67 5.24 30.81
CA LEU A 18 5.12 4.89 29.51
C LEU A 18 6.02 5.31 28.34
N ARG A 19 6.72 6.45 28.46
CA ARG A 19 7.73 6.90 27.48
C ARG A 19 8.97 6.02 27.48
N ASN A 20 9.43 5.57 28.65
CA ASN A 20 10.56 4.65 28.75
C ASN A 20 10.21 3.27 28.19
N ASP A 21 9.01 2.75 28.50
CA ASP A 21 8.52 1.49 27.93
C ASP A 21 8.36 1.59 26.40
N LEU A 22 7.90 2.75 25.88
CA LEU A 22 7.80 2.99 24.45
C LEU A 22 9.18 3.06 23.76
N ASN A 23 10.15 3.72 24.39
CA ASN A 23 11.52 3.80 23.87
C ASN A 23 12.22 2.43 23.92
N ASP A 24 11.97 1.62 24.97
CA ASP A 24 12.45 0.24 25.06
C ASP A 24 11.84 -0.64 23.96
N LEU A 25 10.53 -0.50 23.73
CA LEU A 25 9.83 -1.23 22.67
C LEU A 25 10.36 -0.84 21.27
N GLU A 26 10.65 0.44 21.03
CA GLU A 26 11.22 0.95 19.78
C GLU A 26 12.65 0.44 19.55
N ASN A 27 13.47 0.37 20.62
CA ASN A 27 14.81 -0.24 20.57
C ASN A 27 14.75 -1.74 20.32
N ARG A 28 13.87 -2.48 21.00
CA ARG A 28 13.64 -3.92 20.80
C ARG A 28 13.19 -4.22 19.37
N LEU A 29 12.29 -3.39 18.82
CA LEU A 29 11.84 -3.51 17.42
C LEU A 29 13.00 -3.30 16.44
N THR A 30 13.81 -2.26 16.66
CA THR A 30 14.98 -1.96 15.80
C THR A 30 16.00 -3.11 15.79
N ILE A 31 16.32 -3.68 16.97
CA ILE A 31 17.23 -4.83 17.09
C ILE A 31 16.65 -6.06 16.38
N LEU A 32 15.35 -6.27 16.50
CA LEU A 32 14.66 -7.42 15.92
C LEU A 32 14.56 -7.32 14.38
N GLU A 33 14.34 -6.13 13.84
CA GLU A 33 14.37 -5.84 12.40
C GLU A 33 15.78 -6.06 11.81
N GLU A 34 16.83 -5.59 12.48
CA GLU A 34 18.21 -5.81 12.03
C GLU A 34 18.59 -7.31 12.07
N ARG A 35 18.12 -8.06 13.09
CA ARG A 35 18.26 -9.52 13.13
C ARG A 35 17.54 -10.21 11.98
N CYS A 36 16.32 -9.79 11.64
CA CYS A 36 15.59 -10.34 10.49
C CYS A 36 16.34 -10.10 9.17
N LYS A 37 16.97 -8.94 9.01
CA LYS A 37 17.78 -8.60 7.84
C LYS A 37 19.06 -9.45 7.76
N GLN A 38 19.74 -9.67 8.88
CA GLN A 38 20.88 -10.60 8.95
C GLN A 38 20.47 -12.04 8.61
N MET A 39 19.33 -12.51 9.14
CA MET A 39 18.80 -13.85 8.82
C MET A 39 18.53 -14.00 7.31
N ASN A 40 17.86 -13.03 6.67
CA ASN A 40 17.64 -13.06 5.22
C ASN A 40 18.96 -13.03 4.41
N THR A 41 19.98 -12.32 4.91
CA THR A 41 21.31 -12.31 4.28
C THR A 41 21.98 -13.69 4.37
N ASN A 42 21.84 -14.37 5.52
CA ASN A 42 22.33 -15.73 5.72
C ASN A 42 21.55 -16.76 4.88
N ILE A 43 20.23 -16.62 4.71
CA ILE A 43 19.41 -17.49 3.84
C ILE A 43 19.90 -17.39 2.39
N SER A 44 20.09 -16.16 1.88
CA SER A 44 20.64 -15.95 0.53
C SER A 44 22.05 -16.51 0.38
N SER A 45 22.91 -16.34 1.39
CA SER A 45 24.27 -16.88 1.38
C SER A 45 24.28 -18.42 1.36
N LEU A 46 23.35 -19.07 2.07
CA LEU A 46 23.18 -20.52 2.05
C LEU A 46 22.76 -21.03 0.66
N GLN A 47 21.86 -20.31 -0.03
CA GLN A 47 21.51 -20.61 -1.43
C GLN A 47 22.76 -20.58 -2.33
N THR A 48 23.59 -19.54 -2.22
CA THR A 48 24.82 -19.43 -3.01
C THR A 48 25.83 -20.54 -2.71
N ILE A 49 25.98 -20.98 -1.45
CA ILE A 49 26.85 -22.11 -1.09
C ILE A 49 26.37 -23.40 -1.77
N ILE A 50 25.06 -23.65 -1.80
CA ILE A 50 24.49 -24.82 -2.47
C ILE A 50 24.69 -24.74 -4.00
N THR A 51 24.51 -23.57 -4.60
CA THR A 51 24.81 -23.35 -6.02
C THR A 51 26.29 -23.55 -6.34
N ALA A 52 27.20 -23.07 -5.47
CA ALA A 52 28.63 -23.26 -5.62
C ALA A 52 29.02 -24.75 -5.54
N LEU A 53 28.41 -25.51 -4.61
CA LEU A 53 28.57 -26.95 -4.50
C LEU A 53 28.14 -27.68 -5.78
N GLN A 54 26.99 -27.28 -6.35
CA GLN A 54 26.46 -27.87 -7.59
C GLN A 54 27.33 -27.59 -8.80
N ASN A 55 27.87 -26.38 -8.89
CA ASN A 55 28.67 -25.94 -10.03
C ASN A 55 30.15 -26.36 -9.94
N ASN A 56 30.49 -27.23 -8.97
CA ASN A 56 31.87 -27.64 -8.66
C ASN A 56 32.79 -26.40 -8.59
N ASP A 57 32.36 -25.40 -7.83
CA ASP A 57 33.12 -24.20 -7.56
C ASP A 57 34.08 -24.41 -6.37
N TYR A 58 35.13 -23.61 -6.31
CA TYR A 58 36.19 -23.73 -5.33
C TYR A 58 36.30 -22.45 -4.52
N ILE A 59 36.60 -22.57 -3.22
CA ILE A 59 36.86 -21.39 -2.39
C ILE A 59 38.31 -20.96 -2.57
N THR A 60 38.49 -19.67 -2.80
CA THR A 60 39.80 -19.03 -2.96
C THR A 60 40.22 -18.25 -1.70
N SER A 61 39.26 -17.77 -0.90
CA SER A 61 39.56 -17.17 0.41
C SER A 61 38.39 -17.21 1.40
N VAL A 62 38.71 -17.26 2.70
CA VAL A 62 37.79 -17.12 3.83
C VAL A 62 38.32 -16.00 4.73
N THR A 63 37.58 -14.90 4.85
CA THR A 63 38.02 -13.72 5.62
C THR A 63 37.06 -13.43 6.78
N PRO A 64 37.50 -13.43 8.06
CA PRO A 64 36.63 -13.12 9.19
C PRO A 64 36.23 -11.64 9.22
N ILE A 65 34.99 -11.37 9.66
CA ILE A 65 34.43 -10.03 9.89
C ILE A 65 34.38 -9.80 11.40
N THR A 66 34.97 -8.71 11.88
CA THR A 66 35.06 -8.41 13.31
C THR A 66 34.31 -7.14 13.71
N ASN A 67 33.62 -7.15 14.85
CA ASN A 67 33.08 -5.97 15.52
C ASN A 67 33.56 -5.95 16.97
N ASP A 68 34.11 -4.84 17.44
CA ASP A 68 34.73 -4.70 18.77
C ASP A 68 35.75 -5.80 19.15
N GLY A 69 36.38 -6.45 18.16
CA GLY A 69 37.36 -7.52 18.35
C GLY A 69 36.79 -8.94 18.35
N GLU A 70 35.47 -9.11 18.28
CA GLU A 70 34.80 -10.41 18.16
C GLU A 70 34.43 -10.72 16.70
N ILE A 71 34.57 -11.98 16.28
CA ILE A 71 34.21 -12.43 14.93
C ILE A 71 32.69 -12.55 14.82
N ILE A 72 32.07 -11.59 14.14
CA ILE A 72 30.62 -11.53 13.91
C ILE A 72 30.20 -12.13 12.56
N GLY A 73 31.13 -12.69 11.79
CA GLY A 73 30.84 -13.32 10.50
C GLY A 73 32.07 -13.63 9.65
N TYR A 74 31.84 -14.04 8.41
CA TYR A 74 32.87 -14.37 7.41
C TYR A 74 32.45 -13.89 6.01
N THR A 75 33.41 -13.37 5.26
CA THR A 75 33.33 -13.18 3.81
C THR A 75 33.95 -14.39 3.12
N ILE A 76 33.19 -15.06 2.25
CA ILE A 76 33.66 -16.23 1.48
C ILE A 76 33.80 -15.83 0.01
N THR A 77 34.96 -16.08 -0.58
CA THR A 77 35.23 -15.81 -2.00
C THR A 77 35.35 -17.12 -2.77
N PHE A 78 34.54 -17.26 -3.81
CA PHE A 78 34.59 -18.39 -4.73
C PHE A 78 35.41 -18.08 -5.98
N ALA A 79 35.79 -19.11 -6.73
CA ALA A 79 36.52 -18.97 -8.00
C ALA A 79 35.58 -18.56 -9.15
N LYS A 80 34.32 -19.04 -9.14
CA LYS A 80 33.33 -18.80 -10.20
C LYS A 80 32.14 -17.94 -9.72
N SER A 81 31.70 -18.13 -8.48
CA SER A 81 30.52 -17.46 -7.90
C SER A 81 30.86 -16.13 -7.23
N ASN A 82 29.86 -15.26 -7.08
CA ASN A 82 30.02 -14.01 -6.33
C ASN A 82 30.41 -14.28 -4.87
N SER A 83 31.21 -13.37 -4.29
CA SER A 83 31.53 -13.45 -2.86
C SER A 83 30.27 -13.26 -2.01
N ILE A 84 30.20 -13.99 -0.90
CA ILE A 84 29.07 -13.93 0.05
C ILE A 84 29.53 -13.47 1.42
N THR A 85 28.56 -13.02 2.22
CA THR A 85 28.78 -12.63 3.62
C THR A 85 27.87 -13.44 4.52
N ILE A 86 28.47 -14.18 5.44
CA ILE A 86 27.78 -14.95 6.46
C ILE A 86 27.94 -14.22 7.78
N TYR A 87 26.86 -13.91 8.48
CA TYR A 87 26.90 -13.36 9.84
C TYR A 87 26.74 -14.49 10.86
N ASN A 88 27.61 -14.52 11.86
CA ASN A 88 27.43 -15.34 13.04
C ASN A 88 26.35 -14.67 13.90
N GLY A 89 25.43 -15.44 14.47
CA GLY A 89 24.51 -14.92 15.48
C GLY A 89 25.32 -14.35 16.64
N THR A 90 25.08 -13.09 16.98
CA THR A 90 25.60 -12.48 18.22
C THR A 90 24.47 -12.39 19.22
N ASP A 91 24.80 -12.71 20.48
CA ASP A 91 23.89 -12.63 21.60
C ASP A 91 23.34 -11.19 21.71
N GLY A 92 22.11 -11.06 22.22
CA GLY A 92 21.63 -9.75 22.60
C GLY A 92 22.44 -9.31 23.82
N LYS A 93 22.87 -8.04 23.89
CA LYS A 93 23.35 -7.53 25.18
C LYS A 93 22.19 -7.57 26.17
N ASP A 94 22.45 -8.13 27.35
CA ASP A 94 21.52 -8.16 28.48
C ASP A 94 21.00 -6.74 28.77
N GLY A 95 19.71 -6.62 29.11
CA GLY A 95 19.18 -5.39 29.68
C GLY A 95 19.78 -5.16 31.08
N GLU A 96 19.96 -3.91 31.49
CA GLU A 96 20.42 -3.60 32.85
C GLU A 96 19.42 -4.10 33.91
N ASP A 97 19.92 -4.79 34.93
CA ASP A 97 19.12 -5.38 36.03
C ASP A 97 18.18 -4.35 36.70
N GLY A 98 16.92 -4.75 36.88
CA GLY A 98 15.96 -4.02 37.71
C GLY A 98 16.32 -4.10 39.20
N VAL A 99 16.48 -2.94 39.84
CA VAL A 99 16.78 -2.87 41.27
C VAL A 99 15.52 -3.23 42.09
N ASN A 100 15.48 -4.45 42.63
CA ASN A 100 14.57 -5.02 43.64
C ASN A 100 13.26 -5.68 43.16
N GLY A 101 13.23 -7.02 43.19
CA GLY A 101 11.98 -7.80 43.25
C GLY A 101 12.26 -9.29 43.01
N GLU A 102 11.67 -10.19 43.81
CA GLU A 102 11.79 -11.63 43.59
C GLU A 102 11.10 -12.06 42.28
N ASP A 103 11.78 -12.94 41.53
CA ASP A 103 11.41 -13.56 40.26
C ASP A 103 9.99 -14.12 40.20
N GLY A 104 9.30 -13.84 39.08
CA GLY A 104 8.00 -14.44 38.75
C GLY A 104 8.15 -15.78 38.00
N THR A 105 7.03 -16.41 37.66
CA THR A 105 7.05 -17.59 36.77
C THR A 105 7.19 -17.15 35.31
N ASN A 106 8.16 -17.74 34.58
CA ASN A 106 8.44 -17.45 33.16
C ASN A 106 7.17 -17.42 32.28
N GLY A 107 7.11 -16.40 31.42
CA GLY A 107 6.14 -16.30 30.33
C GLY A 107 6.44 -17.32 29.24
N LYS A 108 5.55 -17.43 28.25
CA LYS A 108 5.76 -18.35 27.12
C LYS A 108 6.71 -17.70 26.10
N ASP A 109 7.86 -18.34 25.89
CA ASP A 109 8.92 -17.84 24.98
C ASP A 109 8.41 -17.57 23.56
N GLY A 110 9.02 -16.58 22.91
CA GLY A 110 8.86 -16.33 21.48
C GLY A 110 9.44 -17.49 20.66
N VAL A 111 8.95 -17.68 19.43
CA VAL A 111 9.42 -18.77 18.55
C VAL A 111 10.33 -18.19 17.48
N THR A 112 11.60 -18.61 17.42
CA THR A 112 12.52 -18.24 16.33
C THR A 112 12.55 -19.33 15.26
N PRO A 113 12.14 -19.04 14.01
CA PRO A 113 12.18 -20.03 12.94
C PRO A 113 13.62 -20.32 12.50
N THR A 114 13.96 -21.60 12.37
CA THR A 114 15.28 -22.05 11.87
C THR A 114 15.15 -22.49 10.41
N ILE A 115 15.75 -21.74 9.49
CA ILE A 115 15.82 -22.11 8.07
C ILE A 115 17.13 -22.88 7.82
N GLY A 116 17.03 -24.04 7.18
CA GLY A 116 18.18 -24.86 6.81
C GLY A 116 17.98 -25.55 5.46
N VAL A 117 18.92 -26.41 5.08
CA VAL A 117 18.83 -27.23 3.86
C VAL A 117 19.17 -28.68 4.18
N LYS A 118 18.50 -29.62 3.50
CA LYS A 118 18.80 -31.06 3.58
C LYS A 118 18.81 -31.67 2.20
N GLN A 119 19.73 -32.61 1.98
CA GLN A 119 19.76 -33.40 0.76
C GLN A 119 18.71 -34.52 0.84
N ASP A 120 17.85 -34.63 -0.17
CA ASP A 120 16.89 -35.73 -0.27
C ASP A 120 17.51 -36.95 -0.99
N THR A 121 16.77 -38.06 -1.04
CA THR A 121 17.22 -39.33 -1.66
C THR A 121 17.56 -39.24 -3.14
N ASP A 122 17.18 -38.15 -3.82
CA ASP A 122 17.49 -37.84 -5.21
C ASP A 122 18.83 -37.09 -5.38
N GLY A 123 19.53 -36.76 -4.29
CA GLY A 123 20.76 -36.00 -4.30
C GLY A 123 20.56 -34.48 -4.37
N VAL A 124 19.32 -34.00 -4.35
CA VAL A 124 18.95 -32.58 -4.44
C VAL A 124 18.82 -31.97 -3.04
N TYR A 125 19.34 -30.75 -2.87
CA TYR A 125 19.14 -29.98 -1.65
C TYR A 125 17.79 -29.25 -1.66
N TYR A 126 17.01 -29.45 -0.61
CA TYR A 126 15.71 -28.81 -0.39
C TYR A 126 15.74 -27.93 0.86
N TRP A 127 14.98 -26.84 0.83
CA TRP A 127 14.78 -25.97 2.00
C TRP A 127 14.06 -26.70 3.12
N THR A 128 14.42 -26.37 4.35
CA THR A 128 13.77 -26.86 5.58
C THR A 128 13.42 -25.71 6.52
N LEU A 129 12.32 -25.85 7.24
CA LEU A 129 11.90 -24.97 8.32
C LEU A 129 11.79 -25.80 9.60
N ASN A 130 12.54 -25.40 10.63
CA ASN A 130 12.65 -26.13 11.90
C ASN A 130 13.03 -27.61 11.72
N GLY A 131 13.82 -27.92 10.68
CA GLY A 131 14.26 -29.26 10.34
C GLY A 131 13.29 -30.08 9.48
N ASP A 132 12.07 -29.62 9.26
CA ASP A 132 11.07 -30.24 8.38
C ASP A 132 11.16 -29.68 6.95
N TRP A 133 10.79 -30.48 5.94
CA TRP A 133 10.80 -30.03 4.54
C TRP A 133 9.87 -28.84 4.30
N LEU A 134 10.43 -27.76 3.74
CA LEU A 134 9.65 -26.62 3.28
C LEU A 134 8.88 -27.01 2.01
N LYS A 135 7.57 -26.73 2.00
CA LYS A 135 6.68 -27.13 0.90
C LYS A 135 5.92 -25.92 0.35
N ASP A 136 5.68 -25.93 -0.96
CA ASP A 136 4.80 -24.97 -1.62
C ASP A 136 3.31 -25.22 -1.26
N ASP A 137 2.42 -24.32 -1.72
CA ASP A 137 0.97 -24.43 -1.49
C ASP A 137 0.33 -25.70 -2.08
N LYS A 138 1.07 -26.43 -2.93
CA LYS A 138 0.66 -27.70 -3.54
C LYS A 138 1.26 -28.92 -2.83
N GLY A 139 2.05 -28.70 -1.78
CA GLY A 139 2.70 -29.73 -0.98
C GLY A 139 4.02 -30.26 -1.54
N ASN A 140 4.58 -29.64 -2.59
CA ASN A 140 5.86 -30.05 -3.18
C ASN A 140 7.03 -29.45 -2.39
N LYS A 141 8.12 -30.22 -2.21
CA LYS A 141 9.34 -29.74 -1.55
C LYS A 141 9.97 -28.60 -2.36
N ILE A 142 10.40 -27.54 -1.69
CA ILE A 142 11.01 -26.37 -2.33
C ILE A 142 12.52 -26.59 -2.48
N LYS A 143 13.00 -26.60 -3.72
CA LYS A 143 14.41 -26.80 -4.04
C LYS A 143 15.25 -25.61 -3.59
N ALA A 144 16.34 -25.90 -2.88
CA ALA A 144 17.42 -24.95 -2.59
C ALA A 144 18.46 -24.92 -3.72
N GLU A 145 18.27 -25.73 -4.76
CA GLU A 145 19.07 -25.71 -5.99
C GLU A 145 18.33 -24.97 -7.10
N GLY A 146 19.08 -24.23 -7.92
CA GLY A 146 18.63 -23.88 -9.27
C GLY A 146 18.94 -25.05 -10.19
N THR A 147 17.98 -25.48 -11.01
CA THR A 147 18.26 -26.47 -12.05
C THR A 147 18.45 -25.75 -13.37
N ASP A 148 19.64 -25.82 -13.95
CA ASP A 148 19.83 -25.52 -15.37
C ASP A 148 18.93 -26.46 -16.18
N GLY A 149 18.28 -25.92 -17.22
CA GLY A 149 17.52 -26.74 -18.16
C GLY A 149 18.46 -27.72 -18.84
N LYS A 150 17.98 -28.94 -19.16
CA LYS A 150 18.76 -29.81 -20.07
C LYS A 150 18.99 -29.07 -21.38
N ASP A 151 20.25 -28.97 -21.80
CA ASP A 151 20.59 -28.54 -23.16
C ASP A 151 19.75 -29.34 -24.16
N GLY A 152 19.05 -28.61 -25.04
CA GLY A 152 18.36 -29.23 -26.18
C GLY A 152 19.40 -29.83 -27.14
N ALA A 153 19.04 -30.91 -27.84
CA ALA A 153 19.92 -31.45 -28.89
C ALA A 153 20.15 -30.40 -29.99
N ASP A 154 21.41 -30.18 -30.38
CA ASP A 154 21.86 -29.19 -31.36
C ASP A 154 21.03 -29.23 -32.66
N GLY A 155 20.21 -28.21 -32.88
CA GLY A 155 19.54 -27.95 -34.16
C GLY A 155 20.47 -27.18 -35.11
N SER A 156 20.29 -27.32 -36.42
CA SER A 156 21.10 -26.66 -37.47
C SER A 156 20.84 -25.14 -37.62
N GLY A 157 20.73 -24.42 -36.50
CA GLY A 157 20.51 -22.99 -36.36
C GLY A 157 20.43 -22.68 -34.87
N GLY A 158 21.54 -22.23 -34.28
CA GLY A 158 21.72 -22.11 -32.83
C GLY A 158 20.87 -21.01 -32.20
N GLU A 159 19.77 -21.39 -31.58
CA GLU A 159 19.16 -20.67 -30.46
C GLU A 159 19.31 -21.55 -29.22
N ASP A 160 19.89 -20.98 -28.16
CA ASP A 160 20.01 -21.65 -26.86
C ASP A 160 18.61 -21.95 -26.28
N GLY A 161 18.45 -23.10 -25.63
CA GLY A 161 17.21 -23.44 -24.95
C GLY A 161 16.89 -22.47 -23.81
N THR A 162 15.61 -22.28 -23.50
CA THR A 162 15.18 -21.42 -22.37
C THR A 162 15.80 -21.91 -21.06
N ASN A 163 16.47 -21.02 -20.33
CA ASN A 163 17.04 -21.29 -19.00
C ASN A 163 16.01 -21.98 -18.09
N GLY A 164 16.47 -22.96 -17.30
CA GLY A 164 15.67 -23.64 -16.29
C GLY A 164 15.20 -22.67 -15.20
N LYS A 165 14.16 -23.06 -14.45
CA LYS A 165 13.58 -22.20 -13.42
C LYS A 165 14.53 -22.11 -12.21
N ASP A 166 14.94 -20.89 -11.86
CA ASP A 166 15.77 -20.62 -10.68
C ASP A 166 15.19 -21.25 -9.40
N GLY A 167 16.08 -21.66 -8.49
CA GLY A 167 15.70 -22.07 -7.14
C GLY A 167 15.02 -20.91 -6.40
N VAL A 168 13.99 -21.20 -5.61
CA VAL A 168 13.23 -20.17 -4.91
C VAL A 168 13.79 -19.99 -3.51
N THR A 169 14.36 -18.81 -3.24
CA THR A 169 14.89 -18.45 -1.91
C THR A 169 13.76 -17.97 -0.98
N PRO A 170 13.52 -18.63 0.16
CA PRO A 170 12.55 -18.17 1.15
C PRO A 170 12.95 -16.82 1.76
N LYS A 171 11.96 -16.04 2.21
CA LYS A 171 12.20 -14.78 2.93
C LYS A 171 11.48 -14.78 4.27
N LEU A 172 12.09 -14.17 5.27
CA LEU A 172 11.47 -13.88 6.56
C LEU A 172 11.19 -12.38 6.69
N GLU A 173 10.15 -12.04 7.43
CA GLU A 173 9.88 -10.68 7.87
C GLU A 173 9.14 -10.71 9.20
N ILE A 174 9.04 -9.54 9.83
CA ILE A 174 8.26 -9.36 11.05
C ILE A 174 7.17 -8.33 10.76
N ARG A 175 5.91 -8.73 10.94
CA ARG A 175 4.75 -7.84 10.82
C ARG A 175 3.91 -7.97 12.08
N GLU A 176 3.60 -6.84 12.70
CA GLU A 176 2.72 -6.74 13.88
C GLU A 176 3.18 -7.63 15.06
N GLY A 177 4.49 -7.84 15.23
CA GLY A 177 5.05 -8.67 16.30
C GLY A 177 5.03 -10.18 16.03
N TYR A 178 4.78 -10.61 14.79
CA TYR A 178 4.81 -12.02 14.38
C TYR A 178 5.86 -12.25 13.28
N TRP A 179 6.47 -13.44 13.30
CA TRP A 179 7.26 -13.95 12.19
C TRP A 179 6.37 -14.34 11.02
N TRP A 180 6.75 -13.91 9.83
CA TRP A 180 6.16 -14.31 8.57
C TRP A 180 7.24 -14.90 7.67
N ILE A 181 6.88 -15.94 6.92
CA ILE A 181 7.73 -16.57 5.92
C ILE A 181 7.08 -16.50 4.55
N SER A 182 7.87 -16.17 3.54
CA SER A 182 7.49 -16.31 2.15
C SER A 182 8.21 -17.49 1.52
N TYR A 183 7.44 -18.30 0.80
CA TYR A 183 7.92 -19.48 0.08
C TYR A 183 8.20 -19.20 -1.41
N ASP A 184 7.94 -17.97 -1.86
CA ASP A 184 7.93 -17.56 -3.28
C ASP A 184 8.59 -16.20 -3.48
N ASN A 185 9.74 -16.01 -2.82
CA ASN A 185 10.61 -14.84 -2.94
C ASN A 185 9.94 -13.50 -2.58
N GLY A 186 8.93 -13.52 -1.70
CA GLY A 186 8.25 -12.35 -1.14
C GLY A 186 6.86 -12.08 -1.72
N THR A 187 6.30 -12.98 -2.55
CA THR A 187 5.00 -12.76 -3.21
C THR A 187 3.83 -13.08 -2.28
N ASN A 188 3.88 -14.23 -1.60
CA ASN A 188 2.93 -14.66 -0.59
C ASN A 188 3.64 -14.90 0.74
N TRP A 189 2.93 -14.67 1.85
CA TRP A 189 3.48 -14.72 3.21
C TRP A 189 2.59 -15.55 4.13
N THR A 190 3.20 -16.41 4.93
CA THR A 190 2.57 -17.27 5.93
C THR A 190 3.07 -16.89 7.31
N GLN A 191 2.16 -16.61 8.24
CA GLN A 191 2.50 -16.31 9.64
C GLN A 191 2.94 -17.58 10.37
N LEU A 192 4.08 -17.55 11.04
CA LEU A 192 4.66 -18.69 11.77
C LEU A 192 4.36 -18.67 13.28
N GLY A 193 4.41 -17.49 13.90
CA GLY A 193 4.25 -17.35 15.36
C GLY A 193 4.72 -15.99 15.88
N LYS A 194 4.47 -15.69 17.17
CA LYS A 194 4.92 -14.42 17.78
C LYS A 194 6.46 -14.33 17.77
N ALA A 195 6.99 -13.20 17.34
CA ALA A 195 8.41 -12.93 17.29
C ALA A 195 9.01 -12.56 18.66
N THR A 196 8.16 -12.12 19.59
CA THR A 196 8.51 -11.82 20.98
C THR A 196 7.59 -12.60 21.92
N GLY A 197 8.14 -13.09 23.05
CA GLY A 197 7.35 -13.70 24.13
C GLY A 197 6.50 -12.66 24.86
N GLU A 198 5.44 -13.08 25.56
CA GLU A 198 4.80 -12.21 26.54
C GLU A 198 5.65 -12.19 27.81
N ASP A 199 6.06 -11.01 28.26
CA ASP A 199 6.92 -10.84 29.42
C ASP A 199 6.30 -11.53 30.65
N GLY A 200 6.86 -12.68 31.04
CA GLY A 200 6.81 -13.12 32.42
C GLY A 200 7.94 -12.43 33.16
N LYS A 201 7.67 -11.95 34.37
CA LYS A 201 8.71 -11.46 35.28
C LYS A 201 9.76 -12.55 35.45
N ASP A 202 10.96 -12.24 34.94
CA ASP A 202 12.29 -12.75 35.28
C ASP A 202 12.36 -14.20 35.77
N GLY A 203 12.93 -15.05 34.92
CA GLY A 203 13.56 -16.33 35.27
C GLY A 203 14.45 -16.77 34.12
N THR A 204 15.39 -17.69 34.40
CA THR A 204 16.55 -18.08 33.55
C THR A 204 16.29 -18.02 32.03
N ASP A 205 17.19 -17.29 31.37
CA ASP A 205 17.42 -17.19 29.92
C ASP A 205 16.81 -18.31 29.05
N GLY A 206 15.91 -17.89 28.15
CA GLY A 206 15.45 -18.74 27.05
C GLY A 206 16.58 -18.95 26.05
N LYS A 207 16.77 -20.20 25.61
CA LYS A 207 17.84 -20.61 24.66
C LYS A 207 17.97 -19.66 23.47
N ASP A 208 19.21 -19.22 23.26
CA ASP A 208 19.63 -18.11 22.42
C ASP A 208 19.30 -18.22 20.92
N GLY A 209 19.28 -17.05 20.27
CA GLY A 209 18.94 -16.82 18.87
C GLY A 209 19.76 -17.68 17.91
N SER A 210 19.09 -18.62 17.26
CA SER A 210 19.71 -19.61 16.39
C SER A 210 20.16 -18.99 15.07
N SER A 211 21.46 -18.71 14.93
CA SER A 211 22.10 -18.47 13.63
C SER A 211 21.93 -19.68 12.72
N ILE A 212 21.64 -19.47 11.43
CA ILE A 212 21.57 -20.56 10.43
C ILE A 212 22.89 -21.33 10.35
N PHE A 213 24.01 -20.62 10.51
CA PHE A 213 25.35 -21.19 10.53
C PHE A 213 25.84 -21.31 11.97
N LYS A 214 26.21 -22.53 12.36
CA LYS A 214 26.83 -22.86 13.64
C LYS A 214 28.32 -22.56 13.65
N SER A 215 29.04 -22.84 12.56
CA SER A 215 30.47 -22.51 12.41
C SER A 215 30.96 -22.62 10.97
N VAL A 216 32.02 -21.88 10.63
CA VAL A 216 32.81 -22.02 9.39
C VAL A 216 34.24 -22.38 9.76
N THR A 217 34.75 -23.50 9.26
CA THR A 217 36.12 -23.99 9.51
C THR A 217 36.79 -24.43 8.22
N GLU A 218 38.12 -24.43 8.14
CA GLU A 218 38.86 -24.86 6.94
C GLU A 218 40.08 -25.74 7.27
N ASP A 219 40.47 -26.56 6.31
CA ASP A 219 41.77 -27.23 6.25
C ASP A 219 42.53 -26.87 4.96
N ASP A 220 43.58 -27.62 4.61
CA ASP A 220 44.38 -27.36 3.41
C ASP A 220 43.62 -27.65 2.10
N GLU A 221 42.60 -28.50 2.14
CA GLU A 221 41.88 -29.01 0.97
C GLU A 221 40.43 -28.51 0.87
N ASN A 222 39.77 -28.19 1.99
CA ASN A 222 38.33 -27.90 2.03
C ASN A 222 37.96 -26.82 3.06
N VAL A 223 36.78 -26.22 2.84
CA VAL A 223 36.07 -25.38 3.81
C VAL A 223 34.75 -26.08 4.18
N TYR A 224 34.44 -26.09 5.47
CA TYR A 224 33.28 -26.74 6.08
C TYR A 224 32.33 -25.69 6.67
N PHE A 225 31.08 -25.70 6.21
CA PHE A 225 29.98 -24.88 6.74
C PHE A 225 29.06 -25.78 7.58
N THR A 226 29.05 -25.60 8.90
CA THR A 226 28.17 -26.33 9.81
C THR A 226 26.92 -25.50 10.07
N LEU A 227 25.74 -26.05 9.82
CA LEU A 227 24.44 -25.41 10.07
C LEU A 227 23.95 -25.64 11.51
N ALA A 228 22.92 -24.90 11.92
CA ALA A 228 22.31 -25.00 13.24
C ALA A 228 21.81 -26.42 13.60
N ASP A 229 21.39 -27.20 12.59
CA ASP A 229 20.91 -28.57 12.73
C ASP A 229 22.02 -29.64 12.58
N ASP A 230 23.28 -29.22 12.69
CA ASP A 230 24.49 -30.03 12.51
C ASP A 230 24.73 -30.55 11.09
N THR A 231 23.96 -30.10 10.09
CA THR A 231 24.27 -30.37 8.69
C THR A 231 25.60 -29.73 8.30
N ILE A 232 26.51 -30.49 7.68
CA ILE A 232 27.82 -29.98 7.22
C ILE A 232 27.85 -29.95 5.70
N ILE A 233 28.12 -28.77 5.13
CA ILE A 233 28.35 -28.55 3.70
C ILE A 233 29.86 -28.35 3.49
N THR A 234 30.47 -29.09 2.56
CA THR A 234 31.92 -29.06 2.31
C THR A 234 32.21 -28.57 0.89
N ILE A 235 33.10 -27.58 0.73
CA ILE A 235 33.51 -27.01 -0.56
C ILE A 235 35.06 -27.06 -0.68
N PRO A 236 35.64 -27.58 -1.77
CA PRO A 236 37.09 -27.70 -1.94
C PRO A 236 37.82 -26.37 -2.20
N LYS A 237 39.10 -26.33 -1.86
CA LYS A 237 40.09 -25.26 -2.17
C LYS A 237 40.87 -25.62 -3.45
N SER A 238 41.30 -24.63 -4.22
CA SER A 238 41.94 -24.85 -5.54
C SER A 238 43.40 -25.37 -5.44
N VAL A 239 43.78 -26.39 -6.25
CA VAL A 239 45.14 -26.98 -6.36
C VAL A 239 45.81 -26.56 -7.69
N ALA A 240 47.10 -26.18 -7.68
CA ALA A 240 47.82 -25.66 -8.85
C ALA A 240 48.42 -26.73 -9.80
N LEU A 241 48.27 -26.55 -11.13
CA LEU A 241 48.73 -27.44 -12.21
C LEU A 241 50.26 -27.38 -12.46
N SER A 242 50.97 -28.54 -12.59
CA SER A 242 52.42 -28.60 -12.93
C SER A 242 52.93 -29.95 -13.51
N ILE A 243 54.13 -29.98 -14.13
CA ILE A 243 54.83 -31.20 -14.62
C ILE A 243 56.31 -31.27 -14.19
N ARG A 244 56.78 -32.49 -13.86
CA ARG A 244 58.17 -32.80 -13.46
C ARG A 244 58.77 -33.93 -14.31
N PHE A 245 60.06 -33.83 -14.65
CA PHE A 245 60.84 -34.87 -15.34
C PHE A 245 61.86 -35.54 -14.39
N ASP A 246 62.28 -36.76 -14.73
CA ASP A 246 63.24 -37.56 -13.97
C ASP A 246 64.72 -37.21 -14.23
N SER A 247 65.01 -36.35 -15.20
CA SER A 247 66.35 -35.93 -15.60
C SER A 247 66.44 -34.42 -15.87
N SER A 248 67.67 -33.90 -16.03
CA SER A 248 67.92 -32.45 -16.18
C SER A 248 67.35 -31.90 -17.48
N ASP A 249 66.93 -30.62 -17.47
CA ASP A 249 66.34 -29.93 -18.62
C ASP A 249 67.32 -29.67 -19.80
N LEU A 250 68.58 -30.16 -19.74
CA LEU A 250 69.58 -30.10 -20.83
C LEU A 250 70.02 -31.51 -21.28
N ILE A 251 69.89 -31.81 -22.58
CA ILE A 251 70.16 -33.15 -23.13
C ILE A 251 71.11 -33.08 -24.34
N ASN A 252 72.26 -33.76 -24.27
CA ASN A 252 73.16 -33.94 -25.42
C ASN A 252 72.72 -35.15 -26.26
N ILE A 253 72.69 -35.05 -27.59
CA ILE A 253 72.15 -36.10 -28.49
C ILE A 253 72.76 -36.01 -29.90
N SER A 254 73.06 -37.16 -30.51
CA SER A 254 73.76 -37.28 -31.80
C SER A 254 72.79 -37.33 -32.99
N ALA A 255 73.26 -37.09 -34.22
CA ALA A 255 72.43 -37.17 -35.43
C ALA A 255 71.64 -38.49 -35.52
N GLY A 256 70.31 -38.41 -35.56
CA GLY A 256 69.41 -39.58 -35.63
C GLY A 256 69.24 -40.39 -34.33
N GLU A 257 69.85 -39.99 -33.21
CA GLU A 257 69.69 -40.63 -31.89
C GLU A 257 68.34 -40.25 -31.26
N THR A 258 67.74 -41.16 -30.48
CA THR A 258 66.51 -40.93 -29.68
C THR A 258 66.79 -41.06 -28.18
N LYS A 259 66.31 -40.10 -27.37
CA LYS A 259 66.40 -40.13 -25.89
C LYS A 259 65.02 -40.04 -25.24
N THR A 260 64.79 -40.84 -24.20
CA THR A 260 63.50 -40.94 -23.50
C THR A 260 63.59 -40.40 -22.06
N LEU A 261 62.60 -39.61 -21.65
CA LEU A 261 62.48 -39.00 -20.31
C LEU A 261 61.15 -39.43 -19.67
N ASN A 262 61.13 -39.75 -18.37
CA ASN A 262 59.87 -40.00 -17.65
C ASN A 262 59.30 -38.70 -17.07
N TYR A 263 57.97 -38.56 -17.03
CA TYR A 263 57.28 -37.41 -16.45
C TYR A 263 56.18 -37.76 -15.44
N THR A 264 55.88 -36.81 -14.55
CA THR A 264 54.77 -36.85 -13.58
C THR A 264 54.07 -35.49 -13.54
N ILE A 265 52.73 -35.49 -13.64
CA ILE A 265 51.85 -34.31 -13.64
C ILE A 265 51.12 -34.20 -12.29
N THR A 266 51.01 -32.99 -11.75
CA THR A 266 50.16 -32.66 -10.59
C THR A 266 49.00 -31.80 -11.08
N SER A 267 47.76 -32.23 -10.85
CA SER A 267 46.53 -31.56 -11.30
C SER A 267 45.35 -31.94 -10.41
N SER A 268 44.38 -31.05 -10.24
CA SER A 268 43.05 -31.36 -9.67
C SER A 268 42.15 -32.11 -10.66
N SER A 269 42.52 -32.15 -11.95
CA SER A 269 41.82 -32.86 -13.02
C SER A 269 42.49 -34.19 -13.32
N GLU A 270 41.68 -35.25 -13.46
CA GLU A 270 42.17 -36.54 -13.98
C GLU A 270 42.54 -36.50 -15.46
N THR A 271 42.10 -35.48 -16.20
CA THR A 271 42.36 -35.32 -17.63
C THR A 271 43.20 -34.07 -17.84
N VAL A 272 44.45 -34.28 -18.26
CA VAL A 272 45.39 -33.23 -18.65
C VAL A 272 45.91 -33.59 -20.03
N THR A 273 45.79 -32.67 -20.99
CA THR A 273 46.41 -32.82 -22.31
C THR A 273 47.85 -32.34 -22.24
N ILE A 274 48.75 -33.05 -22.93
CA ILE A 274 50.15 -32.66 -23.07
C ILE A 274 50.44 -32.42 -24.55
N GLU A 275 50.82 -31.20 -24.88
CA GLU A 275 51.21 -30.80 -26.23
C GLU A 275 52.69 -30.43 -26.25
N THR A 276 53.39 -30.85 -27.30
CA THR A 276 54.80 -30.50 -27.50
C THR A 276 54.95 -29.67 -28.77
N PHE A 277 55.82 -28.66 -28.68
CA PHE A 277 56.26 -27.88 -29.83
C PHE A 277 57.77 -28.02 -29.95
N GLU A 278 58.20 -28.82 -30.92
CA GLU A 278 59.60 -29.02 -31.25
C GLU A 278 60.08 -28.06 -32.36
N GLN A 279 61.35 -27.63 -32.26
CA GLN A 279 62.00 -26.92 -33.36
C GLN A 279 62.17 -27.84 -34.58
N ALA A 280 62.11 -27.28 -35.79
CA ALA A 280 62.08 -28.05 -37.03
C ALA A 280 63.13 -29.18 -37.07
N GLY A 281 62.73 -30.35 -37.57
CA GLY A 281 63.59 -31.53 -37.72
C GLY A 281 63.77 -32.40 -36.48
N TRP A 282 63.55 -31.87 -35.27
CA TRP A 282 63.39 -32.71 -34.08
C TRP A 282 62.06 -33.46 -34.15
N LYS A 283 61.99 -34.65 -33.55
CA LYS A 283 60.74 -35.40 -33.41
C LYS A 283 60.51 -35.77 -31.95
N VAL A 284 59.28 -35.59 -31.49
CA VAL A 284 58.88 -35.91 -30.13
C VAL A 284 57.73 -36.91 -30.18
N GLU A 285 57.88 -38.02 -29.46
CA GLU A 285 56.83 -39.01 -29.26
C GLU A 285 56.51 -39.11 -27.77
N ILE A 286 55.24 -38.91 -27.43
CA ILE A 286 54.74 -39.02 -26.06
C ILE A 286 54.10 -40.40 -25.92
N THR A 287 54.45 -41.12 -24.86
CA THR A 287 53.81 -42.39 -24.50
C THR A 287 53.23 -42.25 -23.11
N GLU A 288 51.91 -42.21 -23.02
CA GLU A 288 51.19 -42.18 -21.76
C GLU A 288 51.25 -43.55 -21.09
N GLN A 289 51.62 -43.58 -19.80
CA GLN A 289 51.56 -44.80 -18.98
C GLN A 289 50.32 -44.78 -18.08
N THR A 290 50.00 -43.62 -17.51
CA THR A 290 48.75 -43.31 -16.82
C THR A 290 48.30 -41.91 -17.23
N LYS A 291 47.10 -41.47 -16.82
CA LYS A 291 46.60 -40.11 -17.12
C LYS A 291 47.49 -38.98 -16.59
N LEU A 292 48.37 -39.24 -15.62
CA LEU A 292 49.26 -38.24 -15.00
C LEU A 292 50.75 -38.62 -15.09
N THR A 293 51.12 -39.72 -15.75
CA THR A 293 52.52 -40.17 -15.88
C THR A 293 52.78 -40.77 -17.25
N GLY A 294 53.98 -40.58 -17.78
CA GLY A 294 54.37 -41.18 -19.05
C GLY A 294 55.81 -40.91 -19.42
N THR A 295 56.14 -41.09 -20.69
CA THR A 295 57.46 -40.81 -21.25
C THR A 295 57.40 -39.87 -22.45
N ILE A 296 58.45 -39.08 -22.63
CA ILE A 296 58.70 -38.27 -23.83
C ILE A 296 59.98 -38.77 -24.49
N ALA A 297 59.88 -39.28 -25.72
CA ALA A 297 60.99 -39.73 -26.55
C ALA A 297 61.34 -38.67 -27.60
N ILE A 298 62.58 -38.21 -27.61
CA ILE A 298 63.07 -37.08 -28.40
C ILE A 298 64.12 -37.58 -29.39
N THR A 299 63.86 -37.47 -30.69
CA THR A 299 64.75 -37.91 -31.77
C THR A 299 65.38 -36.73 -32.48
N ALA A 300 66.70 -36.78 -32.67
CA ALA A 300 67.46 -35.68 -33.24
C ALA A 300 67.47 -35.69 -34.79
N PRO A 301 67.44 -34.51 -35.43
CA PRO A 301 67.51 -34.38 -36.88
C PRO A 301 68.85 -34.86 -37.47
N ASN A 302 68.83 -35.15 -38.77
CA ASN A 302 70.02 -35.35 -39.60
C ASN A 302 69.91 -34.46 -40.85
N PRO A 303 70.76 -33.42 -41.01
CA PRO A 303 71.92 -33.06 -40.20
C PRO A 303 71.54 -32.52 -38.81
N ILE A 304 72.42 -32.77 -37.84
CA ILE A 304 72.21 -32.46 -36.43
C ILE A 304 72.37 -30.96 -36.14
N ARG A 305 71.52 -30.43 -35.25
CA ARG A 305 71.49 -29.03 -34.78
C ARG A 305 71.22 -29.00 -33.27
N ASP A 306 71.41 -27.87 -32.60
CA ASP A 306 70.89 -27.63 -31.24
C ASP A 306 69.36 -27.43 -31.29
N GLY A 307 68.67 -27.62 -30.16
CA GLY A 307 67.20 -27.64 -30.13
C GLY A 307 66.56 -27.21 -28.82
N LYS A 308 65.26 -26.89 -28.88
CA LYS A 308 64.38 -26.77 -27.72
C LYS A 308 63.04 -27.44 -28.01
N ILE A 309 62.41 -27.99 -26.96
CA ILE A 309 61.04 -28.50 -26.98
C ILE A 309 60.25 -27.74 -25.92
N LEU A 310 59.18 -27.08 -26.32
CA LEU A 310 58.20 -26.51 -25.41
C LEU A 310 57.12 -27.56 -25.12
N ILE A 311 56.71 -27.65 -23.86
CA ILE A 311 55.69 -28.57 -23.37
C ILE A 311 54.60 -27.72 -22.74
N ILE A 312 53.36 -27.95 -23.16
CA ILE A 312 52.18 -27.28 -22.64
C ILE A 312 51.27 -28.36 -22.04
N LEU A 313 50.87 -28.15 -20.78
CA LEU A 313 49.79 -28.88 -20.14
C LEU A 313 48.53 -28.05 -20.19
N THR A 314 47.40 -28.66 -20.50
CA THR A 314 46.09 -28.04 -20.32
C THR A 314 45.18 -29.02 -19.57
N ASP A 315 44.63 -28.60 -18.43
CA ASP A 315 43.62 -29.42 -17.73
C ASP A 315 42.23 -29.28 -18.36
N ALA A 316 41.26 -30.09 -17.92
CA ALA A 316 39.88 -30.01 -18.42
C ALA A 316 39.16 -28.69 -18.08
N GLN A 317 39.76 -27.84 -17.24
CA GLN A 317 39.25 -26.52 -16.89
C GLN A 317 39.95 -25.40 -17.67
N ASN A 318 40.72 -25.74 -18.72
CA ASN A 318 41.51 -24.81 -19.54
C ASN A 318 42.60 -24.04 -18.78
N ASN A 319 43.04 -24.52 -17.60
CA ASN A 319 44.25 -23.96 -17.00
C ASN A 319 45.46 -24.50 -17.75
N SER A 320 46.41 -23.62 -18.12
CA SER A 320 47.59 -24.00 -18.87
C SER A 320 48.89 -23.81 -18.08
N TYR A 321 49.80 -24.78 -18.18
CA TYR A 321 51.15 -24.74 -17.62
C TYR A 321 52.19 -25.02 -18.71
N MET A 322 53.28 -24.25 -18.76
CA MET A 322 54.32 -24.38 -19.80
C MET A 322 55.71 -24.67 -19.23
N LYS A 323 56.47 -25.57 -19.88
CA LYS A 323 57.87 -25.90 -19.53
C LYS A 323 58.72 -26.17 -20.78
N THR A 324 60.02 -25.85 -20.77
CA THR A 324 60.93 -26.04 -21.91
C THR A 324 62.08 -27.01 -21.60
N ILE A 325 62.42 -27.88 -22.55
CA ILE A 325 63.60 -28.77 -22.56
C ILE A 325 64.61 -28.28 -23.60
N THR A 326 65.90 -28.23 -23.27
CA THR A 326 67.00 -27.79 -24.15
C THR A 326 67.86 -28.96 -24.63
N LEU A 327 68.23 -28.97 -25.91
CA LEU A 327 68.91 -30.08 -26.61
C LEU A 327 70.20 -29.61 -27.32
N LYS A 328 71.24 -30.44 -27.36
CA LYS A 328 72.55 -30.10 -27.96
C LYS A 328 73.10 -31.19 -28.91
N GLY A 329 73.51 -30.82 -30.13
CA GLY A 329 73.84 -31.71 -31.26
C GLY A 329 75.35 -31.97 -31.58
N VAL A 330 75.72 -33.10 -32.21
CA VAL A 330 77.13 -33.50 -32.57
C VAL A 330 77.25 -34.27 -33.94
N GLY A 331 77.94 -33.76 -35.01
CA GLY A 331 78.13 -34.45 -36.33
C GLY A 331 78.59 -33.61 -37.59
N ASN A 332 78.71 -34.23 -38.80
CA ASN A 332 78.98 -33.58 -40.12
C ASN A 332 77.75 -32.79 -40.63
N THR A 333 77.96 -31.68 -41.35
CA THR A 333 76.88 -30.72 -41.62
C THR A 333 76.99 -30.03 -42.99
N ILE A 334 75.91 -30.08 -43.78
CA ILE A 334 75.56 -29.04 -44.74
C ILE A 334 74.45 -28.23 -44.08
N THR A 335 74.73 -26.96 -43.79
CA THR A 335 73.78 -26.07 -43.13
C THR A 335 73.63 -24.81 -43.95
N THR A 336 72.39 -24.39 -44.17
CA THR A 336 72.10 -23.04 -44.60
C THR A 336 71.83 -22.16 -43.39
N VAL A 337 71.96 -20.85 -43.55
CA VAL A 337 71.61 -19.91 -42.46
C VAL A 337 70.11 -20.01 -42.12
N GLN A 338 69.28 -20.40 -43.09
CA GLN A 338 67.83 -20.57 -42.97
C GLN A 338 67.36 -21.73 -43.86
N ASP A 339 66.38 -22.50 -43.40
CA ASP A 339 65.80 -23.63 -44.17
C ASP A 339 64.72 -23.16 -45.16
N THR A 340 64.23 -21.93 -44.99
CA THR A 340 63.19 -21.33 -45.83
C THR A 340 63.52 -19.86 -46.08
N TYR A 341 63.33 -19.43 -47.32
CA TYR A 341 63.47 -18.04 -47.72
C TYR A 341 62.18 -17.56 -48.36
N THR A 342 61.69 -16.42 -47.89
CA THR A 342 60.46 -15.82 -48.39
C THR A 342 60.78 -14.63 -49.27
N VAL A 343 60.23 -14.61 -50.47
CA VAL A 343 60.32 -13.48 -51.40
C VAL A 343 58.92 -12.90 -51.58
N ASN A 344 58.81 -11.58 -51.63
CA ASN A 344 57.53 -10.92 -51.86
C ASN A 344 56.99 -11.22 -53.27
N ALA A 345 55.74 -10.83 -53.52
CA ALA A 345 55.10 -11.03 -54.82
C ALA A 345 55.92 -10.42 -55.98
N ALA A 346 56.60 -9.29 -55.78
CA ALA A 346 57.42 -8.63 -56.80
C ALA A 346 58.65 -9.45 -57.26
N GLY A 347 59.08 -10.46 -56.49
CA GLY A 347 60.26 -11.26 -56.81
C GLY A 347 61.58 -10.52 -56.53
N GLY A 348 62.64 -10.91 -57.21
CA GLY A 348 63.97 -10.29 -57.09
C GLY A 348 65.13 -11.28 -56.97
N LEU A 349 66.29 -10.79 -56.53
CA LEU A 349 67.47 -11.61 -56.28
C LEU A 349 67.50 -12.06 -54.81
N LEU A 350 67.80 -13.34 -54.59
CA LEU A 350 67.85 -13.95 -53.28
C LEU A 350 69.20 -14.66 -53.06
N ASP A 351 69.92 -14.29 -52.01
CA ASP A 351 71.16 -14.96 -51.60
C ASP A 351 70.90 -16.00 -50.50
N VAL A 352 71.25 -17.25 -50.78
CA VAL A 352 71.21 -18.37 -49.84
C VAL A 352 72.63 -18.70 -49.42
N ALA A 353 72.98 -18.35 -48.19
CA ALA A 353 74.28 -18.66 -47.60
C ALA A 353 74.35 -20.12 -47.16
N VAL A 354 75.39 -20.84 -47.60
CA VAL A 354 75.59 -22.26 -47.32
C VAL A 354 76.94 -22.43 -46.61
N THR A 355 76.90 -23.00 -45.40
CA THR A 355 78.08 -23.49 -44.69
C THR A 355 78.07 -25.01 -44.75
N ALA A 356 79.00 -25.58 -45.49
CA ALA A 356 79.15 -27.02 -45.61
C ALA A 356 80.59 -27.41 -45.26
N ASN A 357 80.75 -28.49 -44.50
CA ASN A 357 82.07 -29.10 -44.29
C ASN A 357 82.34 -30.26 -45.30
N ILE A 358 81.53 -30.33 -46.36
CA ILE A 358 81.55 -31.33 -47.44
C ILE A 358 81.09 -30.68 -48.76
N ASP A 359 81.59 -31.14 -49.91
CA ASP A 359 81.15 -30.68 -51.23
C ASP A 359 79.70 -31.10 -51.54
N TYR A 360 78.97 -30.33 -52.36
CA TYR A 360 77.55 -30.56 -52.66
C TYR A 360 77.10 -30.11 -54.07
N THR A 361 75.93 -30.59 -54.50
CA THR A 361 75.24 -30.23 -55.77
C THR A 361 73.86 -29.61 -55.51
N ILE A 362 73.33 -28.79 -56.43
CA ILE A 362 72.06 -28.06 -56.28
C ILE A 362 71.01 -28.59 -57.28
N GLN A 363 69.81 -28.91 -56.80
CA GLN A 363 68.69 -29.39 -57.63
C GLN A 363 67.45 -28.49 -57.46
N ILE A 364 66.97 -27.89 -58.55
CA ILE A 364 65.70 -27.12 -58.61
C ILE A 364 64.60 -27.99 -59.23
N PRO A 365 63.42 -28.12 -58.58
CA PRO A 365 62.24 -28.81 -59.13
C PRO A 365 61.79 -28.28 -60.50
N GLN A 366 61.22 -29.13 -61.34
CA GLN A 366 60.94 -28.80 -62.75
C GLN A 366 59.83 -27.74 -62.93
N ASP A 367 58.82 -27.78 -62.08
CA ASP A 367 57.72 -26.82 -61.97
C ASP A 367 58.19 -25.43 -61.51
N ALA A 368 59.23 -25.37 -60.67
CA ALA A 368 59.80 -24.14 -60.18
C ALA A 368 60.69 -23.39 -61.19
N LYS A 369 61.23 -24.07 -62.22
CA LYS A 369 62.15 -23.47 -63.20
C LYS A 369 61.53 -22.35 -64.05
N THR A 370 60.20 -22.23 -64.06
CA THR A 370 59.50 -21.16 -64.78
C THR A 370 59.62 -19.80 -64.07
N TRP A 371 59.90 -19.79 -62.76
CA TRP A 371 59.98 -18.57 -61.96
C TRP A 371 61.20 -18.48 -61.04
N LEU A 372 61.98 -19.57 -60.89
CA LEU A 372 63.15 -19.65 -60.03
C LEU A 372 64.36 -20.22 -60.80
N SER A 373 65.49 -19.50 -60.77
CA SER A 373 66.73 -19.93 -61.46
C SER A 373 67.99 -19.56 -60.67
N ILE A 374 69.09 -20.29 -60.90
CA ILE A 374 70.40 -19.98 -60.29
C ILE A 374 71.11 -18.91 -61.12
N GLN A 375 71.49 -17.81 -60.48
CA GLN A 375 72.24 -16.72 -61.11
C GLN A 375 73.76 -16.89 -60.94
N SER A 376 74.23 -17.31 -59.76
CA SER A 376 75.65 -17.61 -59.50
C SER A 376 75.84 -18.54 -58.31
N GLN A 377 76.93 -19.31 -58.30
CA GLN A 377 77.32 -20.19 -57.20
C GLN A 377 78.76 -19.83 -56.74
N GLY A 378 78.87 -19.20 -55.57
CA GLY A 378 80.12 -18.82 -54.89
C GLY A 378 80.08 -19.22 -53.41
N GLU A 379 80.53 -18.36 -52.49
CA GLU A 379 80.33 -18.57 -51.03
C GLU A 379 78.84 -18.63 -50.65
N ASN A 380 77.97 -17.93 -51.41
CA ASN A 380 76.51 -18.04 -51.35
C ASN A 380 75.95 -18.52 -52.70
N ILE A 381 74.77 -19.13 -52.67
CA ILE A 381 73.98 -19.44 -53.87
C ILE A 381 73.03 -18.27 -54.13
N ARG A 382 73.18 -17.60 -55.28
CA ARG A 382 72.27 -16.51 -55.67
C ARG A 382 71.20 -17.03 -56.62
N PHE A 383 69.93 -16.90 -56.22
CA PHE A 383 68.76 -17.20 -57.02
C PHE A 383 68.14 -15.92 -57.62
N SER A 384 67.57 -16.05 -58.81
CA SER A 384 66.69 -15.05 -59.41
C SER A 384 65.25 -15.56 -59.37
N VAL A 385 64.35 -14.76 -58.80
CA VAL A 385 62.92 -15.06 -58.59
C VAL A 385 62.07 -14.09 -59.41
N ALA A 386 61.26 -14.59 -60.34
CA ALA A 386 60.35 -13.78 -61.16
C ALA A 386 59.09 -13.36 -60.37
N GLU A 387 58.43 -12.28 -60.77
CA GLU A 387 57.21 -11.75 -60.12
C GLU A 387 56.05 -12.78 -60.09
N ASN A 388 55.28 -12.81 -59.00
CA ASN A 388 54.06 -13.59 -58.80
C ASN A 388 52.83 -12.68 -58.85
N GLU A 389 52.11 -12.71 -59.97
CA GLU A 389 50.91 -11.90 -60.19
C GLU A 389 49.61 -12.53 -59.63
N SER A 390 49.71 -13.70 -59.00
CA SER A 390 48.56 -14.48 -58.47
C SER A 390 48.22 -14.15 -57.01
N TYR A 391 46.97 -14.39 -56.62
CA TYR A 391 46.50 -14.34 -55.23
C TYR A 391 46.81 -15.61 -54.43
N ASP A 392 47.41 -16.62 -55.07
CA ASP A 392 47.94 -17.82 -54.41
C ASP A 392 49.47 -17.76 -54.31
N GLY A 393 50.00 -18.10 -53.14
CA GLY A 393 51.44 -18.22 -52.93
C GLY A 393 52.00 -19.43 -53.68
N ARG A 394 53.27 -19.37 -54.09
CA ARG A 394 53.96 -20.48 -54.75
C ARG A 394 55.28 -20.79 -54.05
N SER A 395 55.64 -22.06 -53.93
CA SER A 395 56.86 -22.48 -53.24
C SER A 395 57.62 -23.54 -54.02
N ALA A 396 58.95 -23.59 -53.83
CA ALA A 396 59.83 -24.57 -54.45
C ALA A 396 60.86 -25.09 -53.45
N ASP A 397 61.06 -26.40 -53.46
CA ASP A 397 61.99 -27.09 -52.58
C ASP A 397 63.31 -27.42 -53.29
N ILE A 398 64.36 -26.67 -52.99
CA ILE A 398 65.69 -26.87 -53.57
C ILE A 398 66.48 -27.86 -52.71
N THR A 399 67.10 -28.84 -53.34
CA THR A 399 67.94 -29.82 -52.62
C THR A 399 69.42 -29.55 -52.85
N LEU A 400 70.16 -29.39 -51.75
CA LEU A 400 71.63 -29.39 -51.68
C LEU A 400 72.09 -30.79 -51.28
N ALA A 401 72.55 -31.59 -52.25
CA ALA A 401 72.96 -32.97 -52.02
C ALA A 401 74.48 -33.07 -51.90
N GLY A 402 74.98 -33.52 -50.74
CA GLY A 402 76.39 -33.77 -50.48
C GLY A 402 76.94 -34.89 -51.37
N VAL A 403 78.22 -34.80 -51.70
CA VAL A 403 78.88 -35.79 -52.57
C VAL A 403 79.03 -37.18 -51.93
N ASP A 404 78.86 -37.29 -50.61
CA ASP A 404 78.83 -38.58 -49.90
C ASP A 404 77.54 -39.39 -50.17
N GLY A 405 76.53 -38.78 -50.80
CA GLY A 405 75.24 -39.40 -51.09
C GLY A 405 74.34 -39.59 -49.87
N THR A 406 74.78 -39.19 -48.68
CA THR A 406 74.04 -39.35 -47.41
C THR A 406 73.73 -38.02 -46.73
N THR A 407 74.57 -37.00 -46.92
CA THR A 407 74.34 -35.66 -46.35
C THR A 407 73.51 -34.85 -47.34
N SER A 408 72.40 -34.27 -46.89
CA SER A 408 71.60 -33.37 -47.71
C SER A 408 71.04 -32.23 -46.88
N CYS A 409 70.82 -31.08 -47.52
CA CYS A 409 70.14 -29.94 -46.95
C CYS A 409 69.06 -29.49 -47.93
N LYS A 410 67.87 -29.19 -47.43
CA LYS A 410 66.74 -28.72 -48.23
C LYS A 410 66.52 -27.25 -47.94
N VAL A 411 66.33 -26.45 -48.98
CA VAL A 411 66.03 -25.02 -48.89
C VAL A 411 64.73 -24.76 -49.62
N THR A 412 63.71 -24.33 -48.91
CA THR A 412 62.42 -23.95 -49.51
C THR A 412 62.43 -22.46 -49.85
N ILE A 413 62.14 -22.10 -51.10
CA ILE A 413 61.87 -20.71 -51.48
C ILE A 413 60.37 -20.56 -51.66
N THR A 414 59.77 -19.70 -50.85
CA THR A 414 58.34 -19.38 -50.92
C THR A 414 58.18 -17.96 -51.45
N GLN A 415 57.46 -17.80 -52.55
CA GLN A 415 57.05 -16.51 -53.05
C GLN A 415 55.62 -16.21 -52.62
N LEU A 416 55.44 -15.08 -51.94
CA LEU A 416 54.15 -14.65 -51.42
C LEU A 416 53.16 -14.33 -52.55
N GLN A 417 51.88 -14.47 -52.22
CA GLN A 417 50.74 -14.02 -53.00
C GLN A 417 50.64 -12.50 -53.06
N LYS A 418 49.86 -11.98 -54.03
CA LYS A 418 49.52 -10.56 -54.10
C LYS A 418 48.67 -10.13 -52.89
N ASP A 419 49.02 -9.00 -52.27
CA ASP A 419 48.29 -8.42 -51.15
C ASP A 419 46.81 -8.15 -51.51
N ALA A 420 45.89 -8.49 -50.61
CA ALA A 420 44.46 -8.29 -50.78
C ALA A 420 43.76 -7.99 -49.44
N ILE A 421 42.78 -7.07 -49.48
CA ILE A 421 41.88 -6.74 -48.37
C ILE A 421 40.45 -6.86 -48.90
N ILE A 422 39.64 -7.73 -48.29
CA ILE A 422 38.24 -7.98 -48.65
C ILE A 422 37.37 -7.75 -47.42
N LEU A 423 36.42 -6.82 -47.52
CA LEU A 423 35.42 -6.55 -46.48
C LEU A 423 34.18 -7.44 -46.69
N SER A 424 33.58 -7.93 -45.61
CA SER A 424 32.26 -8.58 -45.70
C SER A 424 31.14 -7.57 -46.03
N GLU A 425 31.26 -6.36 -45.49
CA GLU A 425 30.34 -5.24 -45.68
C GLU A 425 31.11 -3.91 -45.54
N SER A 426 30.83 -2.97 -46.45
CA SER A 426 31.52 -1.67 -46.53
C SER A 426 30.65 -0.49 -46.10
N ASP A 427 29.34 -0.68 -45.92
CA ASP A 427 28.41 0.40 -45.60
C ASP A 427 27.51 -0.01 -44.44
N TYR A 428 27.49 0.78 -43.36
CA TYR A 428 26.71 0.48 -42.15
C TYR A 428 25.75 1.63 -41.82
N GLU A 429 24.46 1.32 -41.64
CA GLU A 429 23.45 2.25 -41.14
C GLU A 429 23.11 1.97 -39.67
N LEU A 430 23.35 2.96 -38.81
CA LEU A 430 23.25 2.83 -37.35
C LEU A 430 22.21 3.80 -36.75
N THR A 431 21.62 3.41 -35.62
CA THR A 431 20.76 4.28 -34.79
C THR A 431 21.59 5.34 -34.04
N TYR A 432 20.92 6.34 -33.47
CA TYR A 432 21.57 7.45 -32.77
C TYR A 432 22.27 7.04 -31.46
N GLU A 433 21.96 5.86 -30.91
CA GLU A 433 22.51 5.36 -29.64
C GLU A 433 23.99 4.97 -29.77
N GLN A 434 24.69 5.00 -28.63
CA GLN A 434 26.07 4.50 -28.54
C GLN A 434 26.09 2.98 -28.71
N GLN A 435 26.98 2.47 -29.57
CA GLN A 435 27.12 1.04 -29.80
C GLN A 435 28.51 0.65 -30.30
N THR A 436 28.84 -0.63 -30.22
CA THR A 436 30.07 -1.20 -30.80
C THR A 436 29.76 -1.82 -32.15
N LEU A 437 30.48 -1.40 -33.19
CA LEU A 437 30.40 -1.95 -34.54
C LEU A 437 31.53 -2.96 -34.75
N GLN A 438 31.18 -4.17 -35.21
CA GLN A 438 32.14 -5.20 -35.59
C GLN A 438 32.23 -5.30 -37.11
N VAL A 439 33.43 -5.16 -37.65
CA VAL A 439 33.68 -5.25 -39.10
C VAL A 439 34.53 -6.46 -39.40
N VAL A 440 33.94 -7.44 -40.08
CA VAL A 440 34.61 -8.69 -40.47
C VAL A 440 35.31 -8.50 -41.82
N LEU A 441 36.55 -8.95 -41.92
CA LEU A 441 37.35 -8.85 -43.14
C LEU A 441 38.28 -10.06 -43.31
N GLN A 442 38.75 -10.23 -44.55
CA GLN A 442 39.83 -11.15 -44.89
C GLN A 442 41.02 -10.36 -45.44
N SER A 443 42.19 -10.58 -44.87
CA SER A 443 43.45 -9.96 -45.31
C SER A 443 44.60 -10.96 -45.21
N ASN A 444 45.54 -10.88 -46.15
CA ASN A 444 46.81 -11.61 -46.14
C ASN A 444 48.02 -10.71 -45.86
N THR A 445 47.77 -9.46 -45.48
CA THR A 445 48.76 -8.40 -45.25
C THR A 445 48.44 -7.65 -43.96
N ASP A 446 49.44 -7.02 -43.35
CA ASP A 446 49.28 -6.23 -42.13
C ASP A 446 48.37 -5.02 -42.38
N LEU A 447 47.44 -4.79 -41.46
CA LEU A 447 46.39 -3.79 -41.60
C LEU A 447 46.72 -2.52 -40.81
N LEU A 448 46.58 -1.39 -41.48
CA LEU A 448 46.58 -0.06 -40.89
C LEU A 448 45.17 0.51 -40.97
N VAL A 449 44.55 0.70 -39.80
CA VAL A 449 43.24 1.35 -39.67
C VAL A 449 43.44 2.85 -39.47
N THR A 450 42.84 3.66 -40.33
CA THR A 450 42.89 5.12 -40.25
C THR A 450 41.47 5.67 -40.16
N ILE A 451 41.22 6.50 -39.15
CA ILE A 451 39.97 7.25 -38.98
C ILE A 451 40.33 8.73 -39.18
N PRO A 452 39.63 9.49 -40.04
CA PRO A 452 39.86 10.91 -40.21
C PRO A 452 39.75 11.67 -38.88
N GLU A 453 40.60 12.67 -38.65
CA GLU A 453 40.54 13.50 -37.43
C GLU A 453 39.21 14.26 -37.28
N THR A 454 38.42 14.38 -38.36
CA THR A 454 37.07 14.95 -38.33
C THR A 454 36.03 14.00 -37.70
N ASP A 455 36.26 12.69 -37.73
CA ASP A 455 35.31 11.66 -37.31
C ASP A 455 35.56 11.21 -35.86
N THR A 456 35.70 12.19 -34.96
CA THR A 456 36.03 12.00 -33.53
C THR A 456 35.06 11.11 -32.74
N TRP A 457 33.89 10.80 -33.30
CA TRP A 457 32.84 9.96 -32.71
C TRP A 457 33.01 8.47 -33.03
N ILE A 458 33.97 8.11 -33.88
CA ILE A 458 34.37 6.72 -34.19
C ILE A 458 35.74 6.47 -33.55
N THR A 459 35.86 5.42 -32.74
CA THR A 459 37.14 5.03 -32.13
C THR A 459 37.44 3.56 -32.36
N HIS A 460 38.65 3.26 -32.81
CA HIS A 460 39.09 1.88 -33.04
C HIS A 460 39.51 1.23 -31.71
N VAL A 461 38.93 0.06 -31.41
CA VAL A 461 39.22 -0.72 -30.21
C VAL A 461 40.27 -1.76 -30.56
N SER A 462 41.53 -1.51 -30.19
CA SER A 462 42.63 -2.45 -30.46
C SER A 462 42.91 -3.34 -29.26
N THR A 463 42.95 -4.66 -29.48
CA THR A 463 43.41 -5.62 -28.47
C THR A 463 44.87 -6.01 -28.74
N ARG A 464 45.60 -6.49 -27.72
CA ARG A 464 47.06 -6.79 -27.81
C ARG A 464 47.40 -8.04 -28.64
N ALA A 465 46.43 -8.65 -29.34
CA ALA A 465 46.62 -9.88 -30.10
C ALA A 465 46.87 -9.58 -31.60
N MET A 466 47.88 -10.24 -32.19
CA MET A 466 48.19 -10.08 -33.62
C MET A 466 47.22 -10.89 -34.49
N THR A 467 46.73 -10.23 -35.55
CA THR A 467 45.84 -10.73 -36.64
C THR A 467 44.34 -10.84 -36.33
N GLU A 468 43.68 -9.69 -36.08
CA GLU A 468 42.22 -9.60 -36.03
C GLU A 468 41.60 -9.80 -37.43
N ARG A 469 40.69 -10.77 -37.56
CA ARG A 469 39.77 -10.90 -38.72
C ARG A 469 38.49 -10.07 -38.55
N THR A 470 38.30 -9.52 -37.35
CA THR A 470 37.15 -8.67 -36.99
C THR A 470 37.70 -7.44 -36.29
N LEU A 471 37.53 -6.27 -36.89
CA LEU A 471 37.90 -4.99 -36.30
C LEU A 471 36.71 -4.43 -35.51
N ASN A 472 36.95 -3.94 -34.30
CA ASN A 472 35.90 -3.40 -33.44
C ASN A 472 36.01 -1.87 -33.35
N PHE A 473 34.89 -1.18 -33.50
CA PHE A 473 34.81 0.27 -33.41
C PHE A 473 33.74 0.68 -32.39
N ASN A 474 34.10 1.56 -31.47
CA ASN A 474 33.11 2.21 -30.62
C ASN A 474 32.57 3.45 -31.32
N ILE A 475 31.25 3.48 -31.47
CA ILE A 475 30.49 4.55 -32.11
C ILE A 475 29.77 5.32 -31.00
N ALA A 476 30.16 6.58 -30.75
CA ALA A 476 29.51 7.43 -29.76
C ALA A 476 28.07 7.80 -30.17
N SER A 477 27.22 8.22 -29.24
CA SER A 477 25.85 8.65 -29.55
C SER A 477 25.83 9.89 -30.45
N ASN A 478 24.80 10.00 -31.29
CA ASN A 478 24.51 11.16 -32.12
C ASN A 478 23.30 11.92 -31.58
N ASP A 479 23.52 12.73 -30.56
CA ASP A 479 22.46 13.49 -29.87
C ASP A 479 21.92 14.67 -30.71
N GLY A 480 22.46 14.90 -31.91
CA GLY A 480 22.00 15.91 -32.86
C GLY A 480 20.90 15.38 -33.78
N SER A 481 20.03 16.27 -34.29
CA SER A 481 18.91 15.90 -35.17
C SER A 481 19.29 15.53 -36.61
N GLN A 482 20.54 15.79 -37.01
CA GLN A 482 21.05 15.47 -38.35
C GLN A 482 21.83 14.16 -38.33
N SER A 483 21.60 13.33 -39.34
CA SER A 483 22.46 12.16 -39.57
C SER A 483 23.88 12.62 -39.85
N ARG A 484 24.85 11.86 -39.37
CA ARG A 484 26.28 12.08 -39.64
C ARG A 484 26.88 10.88 -40.34
N THR A 485 27.85 11.14 -41.20
CA THR A 485 28.59 10.13 -41.94
C THR A 485 30.05 10.19 -41.55
N GLY A 486 30.65 9.04 -41.29
CA GLY A 486 32.07 8.91 -40.96
C GLY A 486 32.70 7.80 -41.77
N TYR A 487 34.00 7.86 -41.93
CA TYR A 487 34.75 6.95 -42.78
C TYR A 487 35.85 6.23 -42.01
N ILE A 488 36.05 4.96 -42.32
CA ILE A 488 37.17 4.18 -41.82
C ILE A 488 37.94 3.66 -43.03
N THR A 489 39.21 4.02 -43.15
CA THR A 489 40.09 3.48 -44.19
C THR A 489 40.90 2.34 -43.62
N ILE A 490 40.81 1.17 -44.25
CA ILE A 490 41.63 0.00 -43.95
C ILE A 490 42.57 -0.21 -45.13
N GLN A 491 43.87 -0.10 -44.89
CA GLN A 491 44.90 -0.22 -45.92
C GLN A 491 46.05 -1.11 -45.44
N ASN A 492 46.84 -1.62 -46.36
CA ASN A 492 48.07 -2.31 -46.00
C ASN A 492 49.20 -1.32 -45.66
N ALA A 493 50.29 -1.82 -45.06
CA ALA A 493 51.43 -0.99 -44.66
C ALA A 493 52.02 -0.14 -45.81
N ASP A 494 52.04 -0.69 -47.02
CA ASP A 494 52.57 -0.03 -48.23
C ASP A 494 51.56 0.90 -48.93
N LYS A 495 50.32 0.98 -48.42
CA LYS A 495 49.20 1.81 -48.93
C LYS A 495 48.86 1.59 -50.41
N ASN A 496 49.21 0.44 -50.96
CA ASN A 496 48.93 0.08 -52.36
C ASN A 496 47.62 -0.74 -52.50
N VAL A 497 47.09 -1.26 -51.39
CA VAL A 497 45.77 -1.91 -51.30
C VAL A 497 44.98 -1.24 -50.18
N SER A 498 43.78 -0.74 -50.48
CA SER A 498 42.95 0.01 -49.54
C SER A 498 41.46 -0.29 -49.75
N GLN A 499 40.71 -0.36 -48.66
CA GLN A 499 39.26 -0.40 -48.60
C GLN A 499 38.75 0.73 -47.69
N THR A 500 37.54 1.22 -47.96
CA THR A 500 36.90 2.25 -47.13
C THR A 500 35.54 1.75 -46.67
N ILE A 501 35.27 1.92 -45.37
CA ILE A 501 33.98 1.66 -44.76
C ILE A 501 33.28 3.00 -44.54
N THR A 502 32.01 3.08 -44.92
CA THR A 502 31.12 4.21 -44.66
C THR A 502 30.19 3.86 -43.50
N ILE A 503 30.15 4.72 -42.47
CA ILE A 503 29.19 4.60 -41.38
C ILE A 503 28.24 5.79 -41.44
N VAL A 504 26.95 5.53 -41.56
CA VAL A 504 25.88 6.53 -41.47
C VAL A 504 25.14 6.32 -40.15
N GLN A 505 25.31 7.24 -39.20
CA GLN A 505 24.59 7.22 -37.93
C GLN A 505 23.43 8.23 -37.98
N LYS A 506 22.21 7.75 -37.76
CA LYS A 506 21.01 8.61 -37.74
C LYS A 506 21.08 9.62 -36.60
N GLY A 507 20.43 10.76 -36.77
CA GLY A 507 20.23 11.75 -35.71
C GLY A 507 19.16 11.33 -34.72
N ASP A 508 19.20 11.91 -33.52
CA ASP A 508 18.21 11.75 -32.46
C ASP A 508 16.96 12.60 -32.77
N VAL A 509 16.13 12.10 -33.69
CA VAL A 509 14.88 12.75 -34.15
C VAL A 509 13.74 12.37 -33.22
N ALA A 510 13.13 13.35 -32.57
CA ALA A 510 11.93 13.15 -31.78
C ALA A 510 10.70 13.01 -32.68
N ASP A 511 9.84 12.02 -32.41
CA ASP A 511 8.61 11.83 -33.17
C ASP A 511 7.66 13.00 -32.99
N VAL A 512 7.15 13.54 -34.11
CA VAL A 512 6.14 14.60 -34.13
C VAL A 512 4.78 14.02 -33.73
N LEU A 513 4.17 14.59 -32.70
CA LEU A 513 2.88 14.19 -32.16
C LEU A 513 1.73 14.81 -32.96
N THR A 514 0.62 14.08 -33.05
CA THR A 514 -0.59 14.54 -33.75
C THR A 514 -1.72 14.78 -32.75
N PHE A 515 -2.51 15.82 -33.00
CA PHE A 515 -3.63 16.24 -32.15
C PHE A 515 -4.87 16.41 -33.01
N GLU A 516 -6.00 15.87 -32.56
CA GLU A 516 -7.27 15.90 -33.31
C GLU A 516 -7.81 17.33 -33.48
N ASP A 517 -7.69 18.14 -32.44
CA ASP A 517 -8.18 19.51 -32.43
C ASP A 517 -7.08 20.49 -32.88
N PRO A 518 -7.27 21.24 -33.98
CA PRO A 518 -6.29 22.20 -34.47
C PRO A 518 -6.07 23.39 -33.53
N LEU A 519 -7.06 23.77 -32.72
CA LEU A 519 -6.94 24.83 -31.70
C LEU A 519 -6.15 24.33 -30.49
N PHE A 520 -6.26 23.04 -30.14
CA PHE A 520 -5.41 22.44 -29.12
C PHE A 520 -3.96 22.38 -29.61
N LYS A 521 -3.72 21.89 -30.84
CA LYS A 521 -2.38 21.92 -31.47
C LYS A 521 -1.81 23.34 -31.50
N ALA A 522 -2.59 24.32 -31.96
CA ALA A 522 -2.15 25.71 -32.03
C ALA A 522 -1.83 26.31 -30.65
N TYR A 523 -2.55 25.91 -29.60
CA TYR A 523 -2.19 26.29 -28.23
C TYR A 523 -0.85 25.66 -27.83
N LEU A 524 -0.66 24.37 -28.07
CA LEU A 524 0.55 23.67 -27.69
C LEU A 524 1.78 24.25 -28.40
N THR A 525 1.73 24.41 -29.71
CA THR A 525 2.85 24.96 -30.49
C THR A 525 3.14 26.43 -30.14
N ALA A 526 2.13 27.22 -29.80
CA ALA A 526 2.36 28.60 -29.36
C ALA A 526 3.04 28.72 -27.98
N ASN A 527 3.02 27.66 -27.15
CA ASN A 527 3.50 27.73 -25.76
C ASN A 527 4.67 26.78 -25.45
N PHE A 528 4.82 25.68 -26.20
CA PHE A 528 5.73 24.58 -25.85
C PHE A 528 6.61 24.08 -27.00
N ASP A 529 6.45 24.61 -28.22
CA ASP A 529 7.39 24.38 -29.32
C ASP A 529 8.72 25.09 -29.00
N THR A 530 9.72 24.32 -28.62
CA THR A 530 11.04 24.81 -28.21
C THR A 530 12.02 24.90 -29.37
N ASN A 531 11.79 24.13 -30.43
CA ASN A 531 12.68 24.04 -31.58
C ASN A 531 12.26 24.98 -32.74
N GLY A 532 11.04 25.54 -32.68
CA GLY A 532 10.48 26.52 -33.61
C GLY A 532 9.95 25.93 -34.93
N ASP A 533 9.76 24.61 -35.01
CA ASP A 533 9.31 23.91 -36.21
C ASP A 533 7.78 23.92 -36.40
N LYS A 534 7.05 24.49 -35.44
CA LYS A 534 5.58 24.58 -35.35
C LYS A 534 4.89 23.23 -35.16
N GLU A 535 5.63 22.23 -34.71
CA GLU A 535 5.14 20.94 -34.28
C GLU A 535 5.38 20.77 -32.77
N ILE A 536 4.88 19.67 -32.20
CA ILE A 536 5.24 19.25 -30.84
C ILE A 536 5.76 17.83 -30.95
N ASP A 537 6.99 17.62 -30.49
CA ASP A 537 7.61 16.31 -30.50
C ASP A 537 7.54 15.60 -29.13
N THR A 538 7.91 14.32 -29.11
CA THR A 538 7.93 13.49 -27.90
C THR A 538 8.84 14.05 -26.80
N LYS A 539 9.96 14.70 -27.12
CA LYS A 539 10.88 15.28 -26.12
C LYS A 539 10.33 16.56 -25.53
N GLU A 540 9.62 17.35 -26.32
CA GLU A 540 8.92 18.54 -25.86
C GLU A 540 7.76 18.17 -24.94
N ALA A 541 6.95 17.18 -25.32
CA ALA A 541 5.84 16.68 -24.52
C ALA A 541 6.27 16.20 -23.13
N LEU A 542 7.41 15.50 -23.03
CA LEU A 542 7.95 15.03 -21.75
C LEU A 542 8.37 16.16 -20.79
N LYS A 543 8.64 17.37 -21.28
CA LYS A 543 9.00 18.54 -20.44
C LYS A 543 7.78 19.28 -19.91
N ILE A 544 6.60 19.06 -20.48
CA ILE A 544 5.38 19.79 -20.13
C ILE A 544 4.80 19.25 -18.82
N THR A 545 4.74 20.11 -17.81
CA THR A 545 4.18 19.79 -16.48
C THR A 545 2.85 20.50 -16.22
N PHE A 546 2.44 21.44 -17.08
CA PHE A 546 1.14 22.10 -16.98
C PHE A 546 0.60 22.46 -18.36
N ILE A 547 -0.72 22.39 -18.52
CA ILE A 547 -1.45 22.86 -19.70
C ILE A 547 -2.61 23.73 -19.19
N LYS A 548 -2.72 24.96 -19.71
CA LYS A 548 -3.76 25.94 -19.34
C LYS A 548 -4.39 26.54 -20.59
N CYS A 549 -5.24 25.75 -21.24
CA CYS A 549 -5.88 26.05 -22.52
C CYS A 549 -7.36 26.43 -22.35
N ASN A 550 -7.71 27.12 -21.26
CA ASN A 550 -9.07 27.52 -20.96
C ASN A 550 -9.59 28.61 -21.93
N GLY A 551 -10.87 28.56 -22.31
CA GLY A 551 -11.49 29.60 -23.14
C GLY A 551 -10.97 29.64 -24.59
N LYS A 552 -10.49 28.52 -25.13
CA LYS A 552 -9.87 28.44 -26.46
C LYS A 552 -10.79 27.85 -27.53
N SER A 553 -12.03 27.53 -27.17
CA SER A 553 -13.00 26.85 -28.05
C SER A 553 -12.53 25.47 -28.52
N ILE A 554 -11.70 24.80 -27.71
CA ILE A 554 -11.21 23.43 -27.97
C ILE A 554 -12.38 22.46 -27.80
N TYR A 555 -12.59 21.56 -28.76
CA TYR A 555 -13.60 20.51 -28.76
C TYR A 555 -13.03 19.11 -28.48
N SER A 556 -11.72 18.88 -28.68
CA SER A 556 -11.06 17.60 -28.35
C SER A 556 -9.68 17.82 -27.72
N LEU A 557 -9.38 17.04 -26.68
CA LEU A 557 -8.07 16.98 -26.03
C LEU A 557 -7.33 15.67 -26.38
N LYS A 558 -7.79 14.90 -27.38
CA LYS A 558 -7.04 13.70 -27.80
C LYS A 558 -5.60 14.07 -28.16
N GLY A 559 -4.66 13.30 -27.62
CA GLY A 559 -3.23 13.60 -27.58
C GLY A 559 -2.75 14.15 -26.24
N VAL A 560 -3.64 14.43 -25.27
CA VAL A 560 -3.24 14.81 -23.90
C VAL A 560 -2.50 13.67 -23.17
N GLU A 561 -2.75 12.44 -23.57
CA GLU A 561 -2.08 11.23 -23.07
C GLU A 561 -0.56 11.22 -23.31
N TYR A 562 -0.05 11.99 -24.27
CA TYR A 562 1.39 12.08 -24.55
C TYR A 562 2.17 12.85 -23.46
N PHE A 563 1.49 13.62 -22.60
CA PHE A 563 2.14 14.45 -21.57
C PHE A 563 2.26 13.68 -20.25
N ALA A 564 3.16 12.69 -20.20
CA ALA A 564 3.34 11.80 -19.05
C ALA A 564 3.72 12.52 -17.74
N ASN A 565 4.37 13.69 -17.82
CA ASN A 565 4.79 14.50 -16.67
C ASN A 565 3.79 15.61 -16.29
N LEU A 566 2.60 15.63 -16.89
CA LEU A 566 1.58 16.65 -16.65
C LEU A 566 1.04 16.59 -15.21
N LYS A 567 1.19 17.69 -14.47
CA LYS A 567 0.72 17.84 -13.07
C LYS A 567 -0.52 18.70 -12.93
N THR A 568 -0.73 19.64 -13.85
CA THR A 568 -1.86 20.57 -13.83
C THR A 568 -2.49 20.67 -15.21
N LEU A 569 -3.79 20.40 -15.31
CA LEU A 569 -4.58 20.62 -16.52
C LEU A 569 -5.72 21.59 -16.24
N ASP A 570 -5.73 22.74 -16.92
CA ASP A 570 -6.87 23.64 -17.01
C ASP A 570 -7.36 23.73 -18.46
N CYS A 571 -8.43 22.99 -18.75
CA CYS A 571 -9.13 22.98 -20.02
C CYS A 571 -10.56 23.52 -19.89
N SER A 572 -10.82 24.35 -18.88
CA SER A 572 -12.14 24.91 -18.60
C SER A 572 -12.66 25.85 -19.70
N ASN A 573 -13.98 26.07 -19.76
CA ASN A 573 -14.62 27.00 -20.71
C ASN A 573 -14.31 26.65 -22.18
N ASN A 574 -14.49 25.40 -22.53
CA ASN A 574 -14.27 24.86 -23.87
C ASN A 574 -15.52 24.06 -24.30
N SER A 575 -15.41 23.20 -25.32
CA SER A 575 -16.53 22.38 -25.82
C SER A 575 -16.17 20.90 -25.85
N VAL A 576 -15.32 20.45 -24.92
CA VAL A 576 -14.86 19.06 -24.81
C VAL A 576 -16.03 18.17 -24.36
N VAL A 577 -16.21 17.04 -25.03
CA VAL A 577 -17.31 16.08 -24.78
C VAL A 577 -16.83 14.85 -24.00
N GLU A 578 -15.60 14.42 -24.24
CA GLU A 578 -14.98 13.28 -23.56
C GLU A 578 -13.55 13.66 -23.16
N LEU A 579 -13.14 13.23 -21.98
CA LEU A 579 -11.79 13.49 -21.47
C LEU A 579 -11.25 12.25 -20.76
N ASP A 580 -10.24 11.63 -21.36
CA ASP A 580 -9.51 10.51 -20.78
C ASP A 580 -8.15 10.98 -20.28
N LEU A 581 -7.93 10.88 -18.96
CA LEU A 581 -6.70 11.32 -18.31
C LEU A 581 -5.96 10.16 -17.64
N THR A 582 -6.36 8.92 -17.91
CA THR A 582 -5.84 7.72 -17.23
C THR A 582 -4.34 7.52 -17.42
N GLN A 583 -3.74 8.06 -18.49
CA GLN A 583 -2.31 8.00 -18.77
C GLN A 583 -1.50 9.13 -18.10
N ASN A 584 -2.18 10.19 -17.62
CA ASN A 584 -1.53 11.35 -17.01
C ASN A 584 -1.41 11.19 -15.48
N THR A 585 -0.78 10.09 -15.03
CA THR A 585 -0.74 9.63 -13.63
C THR A 585 -0.11 10.63 -12.64
N GLN A 586 0.64 11.60 -13.16
CA GLN A 586 1.27 12.67 -12.37
C GLN A 586 0.33 13.86 -12.07
N LEU A 587 -0.91 13.83 -12.56
CA LEU A 587 -1.89 14.90 -12.33
C LEU A 587 -2.23 15.07 -10.86
N THR A 588 -2.16 16.32 -10.41
CA THR A 588 -2.52 16.75 -9.05
C THR A 588 -3.71 17.71 -9.04
N GLU A 589 -3.93 18.42 -10.16
CA GLU A 589 -4.98 19.43 -10.32
C GLU A 589 -5.61 19.33 -11.72
N ILE A 590 -6.94 19.17 -11.77
CA ILE A 590 -7.74 19.15 -12.99
C ILE A 590 -8.85 20.19 -12.88
N LYS A 591 -8.89 21.11 -13.85
CA LYS A 591 -9.96 22.09 -14.07
C LYS A 591 -10.54 21.88 -15.46
N CYS A 592 -11.69 21.23 -15.52
CA CYS A 592 -12.42 20.97 -16.76
C CYS A 592 -13.86 21.51 -16.72
N PHE A 593 -14.13 22.47 -15.83
CA PHE A 593 -15.45 23.08 -15.68
C PHE A 593 -15.91 23.85 -16.93
N SER A 594 -17.22 24.01 -17.08
CA SER A 594 -17.84 24.68 -18.24
C SER A 594 -17.40 24.05 -19.57
N ASN A 595 -17.68 22.75 -19.72
CA ASN A 595 -17.50 21.99 -20.96
C ASN A 595 -18.82 21.23 -21.27
N SER A 596 -18.77 20.30 -22.21
CA SER A 596 -19.88 19.42 -22.58
C SER A 596 -19.61 17.97 -22.16
N LEU A 597 -18.81 17.74 -21.11
CA LEU A 597 -18.34 16.40 -20.76
C LEU A 597 -19.51 15.49 -20.40
N VAL A 598 -19.61 14.36 -21.10
CA VAL A 598 -20.50 13.25 -20.75
C VAL A 598 -19.75 12.11 -20.07
N ASP A 599 -18.44 12.01 -20.33
CA ASP A 599 -17.51 11.05 -19.72
C ASP A 599 -16.20 11.74 -19.32
N LEU A 600 -15.72 11.43 -18.12
CA LEU A 600 -14.46 11.91 -17.56
C LEU A 600 -13.77 10.76 -16.84
N LYS A 601 -12.66 10.27 -17.42
CA LYS A 601 -11.91 9.15 -16.88
C LYS A 601 -10.67 9.63 -16.13
N ILE A 602 -10.68 9.42 -14.83
CA ILE A 602 -9.62 9.81 -13.87
C ILE A 602 -9.09 8.63 -13.07
N GLY A 603 -9.32 7.41 -13.57
CA GLY A 603 -8.90 6.18 -12.92
C GLY A 603 -7.39 6.11 -12.73
N GLY A 604 -6.92 5.76 -11.53
CA GLY A 604 -5.49 5.60 -11.22
C GLY A 604 -4.72 6.90 -10.98
N LEU A 605 -5.39 8.05 -10.94
CA LEU A 605 -4.75 9.33 -10.60
C LEU A 605 -4.60 9.47 -9.08
N GLU A 606 -3.66 8.73 -8.50
CA GLU A 606 -3.46 8.61 -7.05
C GLU A 606 -3.07 9.93 -6.38
N ASN A 607 -2.37 10.82 -7.12
CA ASN A 607 -1.92 12.12 -6.65
C ASN A 607 -2.95 13.25 -6.85
N LEU A 608 -4.11 12.96 -7.46
CA LEU A 608 -5.13 13.96 -7.76
C LEU A 608 -5.73 14.51 -6.46
N SER A 609 -5.43 15.78 -6.19
CA SER A 609 -5.85 16.47 -4.97
C SER A 609 -6.97 17.49 -5.20
N TYR A 610 -7.07 18.02 -6.43
CA TYR A 610 -8.02 19.05 -6.82
C TYR A 610 -8.72 18.66 -8.13
N LEU A 611 -10.03 18.48 -8.07
CA LEU A 611 -10.87 18.19 -9.23
C LEU A 611 -12.03 19.20 -9.31
N ASP A 612 -12.05 19.99 -10.38
CA ASP A 612 -13.17 20.87 -10.72
C ASP A 612 -13.74 20.53 -12.10
N CYS A 613 -14.83 19.78 -12.09
CA CYS A 613 -15.58 19.32 -13.27
C CYS A 613 -17.01 19.89 -13.29
N ASN A 614 -17.24 21.04 -12.66
CA ASN A 614 -18.56 21.65 -12.58
C ASN A 614 -19.09 22.09 -13.95
N THR A 615 -20.41 22.24 -14.08
CA THR A 615 -21.06 22.72 -15.32
C THR A 615 -20.67 21.86 -16.53
N ASN A 616 -21.06 20.59 -16.46
CA ASN A 616 -20.88 19.57 -17.50
C ASN A 616 -22.16 18.71 -17.59
N SER A 617 -22.12 17.60 -18.33
CA SER A 617 -23.23 16.66 -18.50
C SER A 617 -22.92 15.27 -17.92
N LEU A 618 -22.06 15.18 -16.89
CA LEU A 618 -21.67 13.92 -16.27
C LEU A 618 -22.85 13.27 -15.56
N THR A 619 -23.07 11.98 -15.81
CA THR A 619 -24.12 11.16 -15.17
C THR A 619 -23.61 10.37 -13.97
N ALA A 620 -22.31 10.09 -13.96
CA ALA A 620 -21.56 9.46 -12.89
C ALA A 620 -20.09 9.87 -13.04
N ILE A 621 -19.33 9.68 -11.97
CA ILE A 621 -17.88 9.85 -11.95
C ILE A 621 -17.34 9.06 -10.79
N ASP A 622 -16.43 8.14 -11.09
CA ASP A 622 -15.80 7.29 -10.09
C ASP A 622 -14.56 7.99 -9.56
N THR A 623 -14.56 8.28 -8.25
CA THR A 623 -13.44 8.93 -7.54
C THR A 623 -12.74 7.97 -6.58
N ASN A 624 -13.09 6.68 -6.58
CA ASN A 624 -12.60 5.69 -5.62
C ASN A 624 -11.09 5.44 -5.74
N THR A 625 -10.52 5.66 -6.92
CA THR A 625 -9.07 5.50 -7.17
C THR A 625 -8.28 6.80 -6.97
N ASN A 626 -8.90 7.83 -6.39
CA ASN A 626 -8.30 9.16 -6.17
C ASN A 626 -8.26 9.50 -4.66
N PRO A 627 -7.52 8.72 -3.84
CA PRO A 627 -7.55 8.86 -2.38
C PRO A 627 -6.94 10.19 -1.87
N ALA A 628 -6.18 10.90 -2.71
CA ALA A 628 -5.59 12.19 -2.37
C ALA A 628 -6.54 13.40 -2.51
N LEU A 629 -7.78 13.21 -3.00
CA LEU A 629 -8.72 14.31 -3.20
C LEU A 629 -9.01 15.07 -1.89
N THR A 630 -8.77 16.38 -1.94
CA THR A 630 -9.10 17.34 -0.88
C THR A 630 -10.19 18.33 -1.33
N TYR A 631 -10.23 18.63 -2.63
CA TYR A 631 -11.21 19.50 -3.26
C TYR A 631 -11.89 18.79 -4.43
N TYR A 632 -13.22 18.71 -4.37
CA TYR A 632 -14.01 18.12 -5.44
C TYR A 632 -15.26 18.96 -5.74
N ASN A 633 -15.31 19.53 -6.94
CA ASN A 633 -16.46 20.29 -7.44
C ASN A 633 -17.07 19.61 -8.67
N CYS A 634 -18.21 18.95 -8.45
CA CYS A 634 -19.03 18.33 -9.48
C CYS A 634 -20.39 19.03 -9.69
N ALA A 635 -20.53 20.26 -9.18
CA ALA A 635 -21.79 20.98 -9.23
C ALA A 635 -22.31 21.17 -10.67
N SER A 636 -23.63 21.35 -10.81
CA SER A 636 -24.27 21.59 -12.11
C SER A 636 -24.00 20.49 -13.15
N ASN A 637 -23.97 19.23 -12.71
CA ASN A 637 -23.97 18.04 -13.57
C ASN A 637 -25.35 17.32 -13.52
N VAL A 638 -25.45 16.13 -14.11
CA VAL A 638 -26.65 15.26 -14.06
C VAL A 638 -26.40 13.97 -13.27
N ILE A 639 -25.51 14.03 -12.27
CA ILE A 639 -25.14 12.91 -11.41
C ILE A 639 -26.35 12.42 -10.61
N LYS A 640 -26.60 11.10 -10.65
CA LYS A 640 -27.71 10.45 -9.93
C LYS A 640 -27.34 9.98 -8.53
N ALA A 641 -26.15 9.43 -8.38
CA ALA A 641 -25.62 8.93 -7.13
C ALA A 641 -24.17 9.40 -7.00
N LEU A 642 -23.82 9.90 -5.82
CA LEU A 642 -22.48 10.36 -5.52
C LEU A 642 -21.95 9.58 -4.33
N ASP A 643 -20.88 8.84 -4.57
CA ASP A 643 -20.13 8.13 -3.53
C ASP A 643 -18.70 8.65 -3.51
N VAL A 644 -18.30 9.20 -2.37
CA VAL A 644 -16.95 9.71 -2.11
C VAL A 644 -16.36 9.07 -0.85
N SER A 645 -16.87 7.90 -0.47
CA SER A 645 -16.55 7.28 0.82
C SER A 645 -15.11 6.80 0.97
N ASN A 646 -14.39 6.69 -0.16
CA ASN A 646 -12.96 6.39 -0.21
C ASN A 646 -12.07 7.65 -0.19
N ASN A 647 -12.64 8.85 -0.37
CA ASN A 647 -11.91 10.11 -0.35
C ASN A 647 -11.82 10.66 1.08
N THR A 648 -11.12 9.93 1.95
CA THR A 648 -11.02 10.23 3.41
C THR A 648 -10.32 11.56 3.73
N LYS A 649 -9.57 12.11 2.77
CA LYS A 649 -8.91 13.43 2.86
C LYS A 649 -9.78 14.59 2.35
N LEU A 650 -11.01 14.34 1.91
CA LEU A 650 -11.85 15.36 1.29
C LEU A 650 -12.23 16.45 2.29
N GLU A 651 -11.90 17.70 1.96
CA GLU A 651 -12.18 18.88 2.77
C GLU A 651 -13.35 19.69 2.22
N LYS A 652 -13.48 19.75 0.89
CA LYS A 652 -14.49 20.55 0.20
C LYS A 652 -15.18 19.76 -0.90
N LEU A 653 -16.49 19.60 -0.76
CA LEU A 653 -17.35 18.95 -1.74
C LEU A 653 -18.46 19.90 -2.22
N TYR A 654 -18.49 20.14 -3.52
CA TYR A 654 -19.54 20.90 -4.18
C TYR A 654 -20.31 19.98 -5.11
N CYS A 655 -21.55 19.66 -4.76
CA CYS A 655 -22.42 18.78 -5.55
C CYS A 655 -23.83 19.39 -5.73
N HIS A 656 -23.97 20.69 -5.51
CA HIS A 656 -25.21 21.42 -5.72
C HIS A 656 -25.61 21.46 -7.20
N SER A 657 -26.88 21.75 -7.47
CA SER A 657 -27.42 21.82 -8.84
C SER A 657 -27.30 20.52 -9.65
N CYS A 658 -26.97 19.39 -9.01
CA CYS A 658 -27.05 18.06 -9.62
C CYS A 658 -28.51 17.59 -9.62
N ARG A 659 -29.27 17.95 -10.67
CA ARG A 659 -30.74 17.82 -10.70
C ARG A 659 -31.30 16.40 -10.51
N LEU A 660 -30.48 15.37 -10.71
CA LEU A 660 -30.86 13.96 -10.57
C LEU A 660 -30.32 13.30 -9.29
N LEU A 661 -29.61 14.04 -8.42
CA LEU A 661 -28.94 13.47 -7.26
C LEU A 661 -29.97 12.94 -6.24
N THR A 662 -30.07 11.61 -6.14
CA THR A 662 -30.97 10.90 -5.21
C THR A 662 -30.23 10.14 -4.11
N SER A 663 -28.91 9.98 -4.22
CA SER A 663 -28.11 9.24 -3.23
C SER A 663 -26.79 9.94 -2.99
N LEU A 664 -26.46 10.14 -1.72
CA LEU A 664 -25.17 10.69 -1.28
C LEU A 664 -24.54 9.77 -0.23
N ASN A 665 -23.34 9.29 -0.52
CA ASN A 665 -22.50 8.56 0.42
C ASN A 665 -21.23 9.36 0.72
N ILE A 666 -21.16 9.89 1.93
CA ILE A 666 -20.01 10.62 2.48
C ILE A 666 -19.47 9.93 3.75
N LYS A 667 -19.61 8.61 3.82
CA LYS A 667 -18.98 7.78 4.86
C LYS A 667 -17.46 8.01 4.85
N ASN A 668 -16.83 8.12 6.01
CA ASN A 668 -15.41 8.42 6.19
C ASN A 668 -14.95 9.82 5.75
N CYS A 669 -15.84 10.72 5.30
CA CYS A 669 -15.48 12.09 4.92
C CYS A 669 -15.45 13.05 6.13
N GLY A 670 -14.81 12.63 7.23
CA GLY A 670 -14.78 13.37 8.49
C GLY A 670 -13.99 14.69 8.47
N ASN A 671 -13.21 14.93 7.42
CA ASN A 671 -12.41 16.15 7.22
C ASN A 671 -13.16 17.26 6.48
N LEU A 672 -14.40 17.01 6.04
CA LEU A 672 -15.19 18.03 5.35
C LEU A 672 -15.33 19.29 6.22
N THR A 673 -14.90 20.41 5.65
CA THR A 673 -15.13 21.76 6.17
C THR A 673 -16.21 22.48 5.35
N ALA A 674 -16.41 22.04 4.11
CA ALA A 674 -17.39 22.59 3.19
C ALA A 674 -18.12 21.50 2.42
N LEU A 675 -19.45 21.54 2.48
CA LEU A 675 -20.33 20.67 1.72
C LEU A 675 -21.50 21.50 1.17
N TYR A 676 -21.59 21.62 -0.15
CA TYR A 676 -22.66 22.38 -0.81
C TYR A 676 -23.54 21.44 -1.62
N LEU A 677 -24.71 21.11 -1.08
CA LEU A 677 -25.71 20.22 -1.72
C LEU A 677 -26.83 20.95 -2.46
N ILE A 678 -27.09 22.22 -2.12
CA ILE A 678 -28.19 23.01 -2.66
C ILE A 678 -27.66 24.37 -3.14
N SER A 679 -28.37 24.98 -4.09
CA SER A 679 -27.96 26.21 -4.78
C SER A 679 -28.02 27.48 -3.91
N SER A 680 -28.49 27.38 -2.66
CA SER A 680 -28.58 28.50 -1.72
C SER A 680 -27.23 28.98 -1.15
N SER A 681 -26.11 28.48 -1.68
CA SER A 681 -24.75 28.73 -1.18
C SER A 681 -24.59 28.46 0.32
N SER A 682 -25.44 27.59 0.88
CA SER A 682 -25.41 27.24 2.30
C SER A 682 -24.49 26.05 2.50
N ASN A 683 -23.46 26.24 3.33
CA ASN A 683 -22.58 25.14 3.72
C ASN A 683 -23.35 24.21 4.68
N CYS A 684 -23.41 22.93 4.34
CA CYS A 684 -24.03 21.90 5.17
C CYS A 684 -23.16 21.55 6.38
N VAL A 685 -21.87 21.92 6.39
CA VAL A 685 -20.95 21.64 7.50
C VAL A 685 -20.61 22.93 8.25
N SER A 686 -20.60 22.85 9.57
CA SER A 686 -20.02 23.83 10.49
C SER A 686 -19.19 23.08 11.55
N GLN A 687 -18.39 23.80 12.36
CA GLN A 687 -17.38 23.28 13.30
C GLN A 687 -17.53 21.80 13.71
N SER A 688 -18.65 21.41 14.31
CA SER A 688 -18.94 20.03 14.72
C SER A 688 -20.35 19.56 14.33
N THR A 689 -21.02 20.26 13.41
CA THR A 689 -22.39 19.97 12.98
C THR A 689 -22.47 19.76 11.49
N ILE A 690 -23.22 18.73 11.08
CA ILE A 690 -23.64 18.53 9.70
C ILE A 690 -25.16 18.74 9.58
N SER A 691 -25.59 19.54 8.61
CA SER A 691 -26.99 19.87 8.32
C SER A 691 -27.28 19.54 6.86
N VAL A 692 -27.92 18.40 6.60
CA VAL A 692 -28.26 17.92 5.25
C VAL A 692 -29.73 18.20 4.96
N LYS A 693 -29.97 19.22 4.12
CA LYS A 693 -31.31 19.59 3.64
C LYS A 693 -31.30 19.60 2.12
N ASN A 694 -31.93 18.61 1.52
CA ASN A 694 -32.03 18.41 0.08
C ASN A 694 -33.37 17.77 -0.28
N SER A 695 -34.14 18.46 -1.12
CA SER A 695 -35.48 18.04 -1.52
C SER A 695 -35.51 16.95 -2.61
N SER A 696 -34.39 16.29 -2.90
CA SER A 696 -34.30 15.24 -3.93
C SER A 696 -33.64 13.96 -3.44
N LEU A 697 -32.90 14.01 -2.32
CA LEU A 697 -32.24 12.84 -1.75
C LEU A 697 -33.27 11.80 -1.28
N GLN A 698 -33.03 10.56 -1.66
CA GLN A 698 -33.77 9.37 -1.23
C GLN A 698 -32.95 8.49 -0.28
N SER A 699 -31.61 8.56 -0.37
CA SER A 699 -30.69 7.84 0.51
C SER A 699 -29.54 8.75 0.93
N LEU A 700 -29.16 8.66 2.21
CA LEU A 700 -28.03 9.38 2.78
C LEU A 700 -27.21 8.44 3.67
N VAL A 701 -25.90 8.41 3.44
CA VAL A 701 -24.95 7.71 4.30
C VAL A 701 -23.94 8.71 4.87
N LEU A 702 -23.99 8.88 6.19
CA LEU A 702 -23.01 9.61 6.99
C LEU A 702 -22.33 8.58 7.91
N GLY A 703 -21.01 8.47 7.94
CA GLY A 703 -20.39 7.40 8.74
C GLY A 703 -18.88 7.52 8.85
N GLY A 704 -18.24 6.49 9.40
CA GLY A 704 -16.81 6.29 9.22
C GLY A 704 -15.92 7.17 10.10
N TYR A 705 -16.23 7.26 11.39
CA TYR A 705 -15.45 8.02 12.40
C TYR A 705 -15.37 9.53 12.14
N ALA A 706 -16.30 10.09 11.38
CA ALA A 706 -16.41 11.54 11.23
C ALA A 706 -16.65 12.22 12.59
N LYS A 707 -16.02 13.38 12.80
CA LYS A 707 -15.97 14.10 14.09
C LYS A 707 -17.24 14.89 14.42
N TRP A 708 -18.34 14.69 13.69
CA TRP A 708 -19.58 15.43 13.92
C TRP A 708 -20.19 15.03 15.26
N THR A 709 -20.56 16.03 16.04
CA THR A 709 -21.28 15.89 17.31
C THR A 709 -22.77 16.12 17.17
N LYS A 710 -23.20 16.77 16.07
CA LYS A 710 -24.59 17.02 15.76
C LYS A 710 -24.88 16.74 14.28
N ALA A 711 -25.98 16.07 14.01
CA ALA A 711 -26.53 15.88 12.67
C ALA A 711 -27.97 16.40 12.62
N ASP A 712 -28.24 17.33 11.70
CA ASP A 712 -29.58 17.80 11.32
C ASP A 712 -29.89 17.32 9.89
N ILE A 713 -30.82 16.38 9.78
CA ILE A 713 -31.27 15.73 8.56
C ILE A 713 -32.79 15.90 8.47
N SER A 714 -33.32 16.98 9.05
CA SER A 714 -34.75 17.26 9.06
C SER A 714 -35.26 17.75 7.70
N SER A 715 -36.57 17.55 7.47
CA SER A 715 -37.32 18.15 6.36
C SER A 715 -36.84 17.77 4.95
N ASN A 716 -36.35 16.54 4.76
CA ASN A 716 -36.05 15.97 3.44
C ASN A 716 -37.25 15.15 2.93
N ALA A 717 -38.08 15.79 2.09
CA ALA A 717 -39.37 15.26 1.66
C ALA A 717 -39.36 13.88 0.96
N TYR A 718 -38.22 13.45 0.39
CA TYR A 718 -38.09 12.20 -0.36
C TYR A 718 -37.13 11.19 0.27
N LEU A 719 -36.55 11.52 1.43
CA LEU A 719 -35.55 10.69 2.08
C LEU A 719 -36.22 9.43 2.64
N LYS A 720 -35.74 8.26 2.22
CA LYS A 720 -36.29 6.94 2.59
C LYS A 720 -35.43 6.19 3.58
N ALA A 721 -34.11 6.38 3.48
CA ALA A 721 -33.14 5.70 4.32
C ALA A 721 -32.02 6.66 4.73
N VAL A 722 -31.64 6.58 6.00
CA VAL A 722 -30.47 7.24 6.56
C VAL A 722 -29.61 6.21 7.28
N ASP A 723 -28.35 6.12 6.90
CA ASP A 723 -27.34 5.35 7.59
C ASP A 723 -26.34 6.29 8.26
N LEU A 724 -26.28 6.22 9.60
CA LEU A 724 -25.39 6.99 10.47
C LEU A 724 -24.34 6.09 11.15
N SER A 725 -24.26 4.82 10.74
CA SER A 725 -23.46 3.84 11.46
C SER A 725 -21.99 4.25 11.52
N GLU A 726 -21.34 3.88 12.63
CA GLU A 726 -19.92 4.20 12.86
C GLU A 726 -19.62 5.70 13.02
N LEU A 727 -20.55 6.45 13.63
CA LEU A 727 -20.33 7.83 14.11
C LEU A 727 -20.23 7.88 15.66
N PRO A 728 -19.11 7.47 16.26
CA PRO A 728 -18.99 7.35 17.71
C PRO A 728 -19.00 8.70 18.45
N THR A 729 -18.78 9.82 17.77
CA THR A 729 -18.80 11.17 18.36
C THR A 729 -20.16 11.86 18.31
N LEU A 730 -21.16 11.28 17.64
CA LEU A 730 -22.46 11.90 17.45
C LEU A 730 -23.22 11.95 18.80
N ILE A 731 -23.63 13.14 19.21
CA ILE A 731 -24.34 13.41 20.48
C ILE A 731 -25.82 13.73 20.22
N THR A 732 -26.09 14.51 19.18
CA THR A 732 -27.45 14.98 18.85
C THR A 732 -27.80 14.62 17.42
N LEU A 733 -28.92 13.93 17.25
CA LEU A 733 -29.50 13.62 15.96
C LEU A 733 -30.90 14.24 15.86
N ASN A 734 -31.11 15.07 14.84
CA ASN A 734 -32.42 15.47 14.37
C ASN A 734 -32.62 14.91 12.96
N CYS A 735 -33.61 14.07 12.76
CA CYS A 735 -34.09 13.58 11.47
C CYS A 735 -35.62 13.65 11.38
N THR A 736 -36.21 14.75 11.84
CA THR A 736 -37.67 14.97 11.81
C THR A 736 -38.21 15.32 10.43
N ASP A 737 -39.52 15.16 10.25
CA ASP A 737 -40.26 15.67 9.09
C ASP A 737 -39.74 15.15 7.74
N ASN A 738 -39.23 13.91 7.70
CA ASN A 738 -38.87 13.22 6.47
C ASN A 738 -40.05 12.31 6.06
N ALA A 739 -40.97 12.88 5.29
CA ALA A 739 -42.27 12.26 4.96
C ALA A 739 -42.22 10.85 4.31
N GLN A 740 -41.05 10.38 3.88
CA GLN A 740 -40.84 9.04 3.30
C GLN A 740 -39.85 8.17 4.05
N LEU A 741 -39.33 8.61 5.21
CA LEU A 741 -38.28 7.91 5.93
C LEU A 741 -38.83 6.66 6.61
N THR A 742 -38.39 5.50 6.13
CA THR A 742 -38.79 4.18 6.64
C THR A 742 -37.67 3.46 7.38
N SER A 743 -36.41 3.89 7.20
CA SER A 743 -35.23 3.25 7.78
C SER A 743 -34.25 4.27 8.35
N LEU A 744 -33.90 4.10 9.62
CA LEU A 744 -32.87 4.86 10.33
C LEU A 744 -31.89 3.90 10.99
N ASN A 745 -30.60 4.00 10.66
CA ASN A 745 -29.55 3.19 11.27
C ASN A 745 -28.60 4.05 12.10
N THR A 746 -28.61 3.87 13.43
CA THR A 746 -27.74 4.56 14.40
C THR A 746 -26.73 3.62 15.08
N ASN A 747 -26.47 2.46 14.46
CA ASN A 747 -25.59 1.44 15.03
C ASN A 747 -24.17 1.99 15.27
N LYS A 748 -23.60 1.67 16.43
CA LYS A 748 -22.28 2.14 16.87
C LYS A 748 -22.17 3.67 17.08
N CYS A 749 -23.28 4.38 17.16
CA CYS A 749 -23.32 5.78 17.60
C CYS A 749 -23.42 5.87 19.14
N TYR A 750 -22.37 5.40 19.84
CA TYR A 750 -22.42 5.17 21.29
C TYR A 750 -22.59 6.45 22.14
N ALA A 751 -22.23 7.62 21.61
CA ALA A 751 -22.28 8.89 22.35
C ALA A 751 -23.62 9.64 22.24
N ILE A 752 -24.59 9.13 21.49
CA ILE A 752 -25.87 9.82 21.27
C ILE A 752 -26.61 10.00 22.60
N LYS A 753 -27.04 11.23 22.87
CA LYS A 753 -27.85 11.63 24.03
C LYS A 753 -29.24 12.11 23.65
N TYR A 754 -29.41 12.63 22.44
CA TYR A 754 -30.68 13.16 21.95
C TYR A 754 -30.94 12.63 20.54
N VAL A 755 -32.10 11.98 20.35
CA VAL A 755 -32.62 11.58 19.04
C VAL A 755 -34.00 12.16 18.88
N ASP A 756 -34.19 12.93 17.80
CA ASP A 756 -35.50 13.32 17.32
C ASP A 756 -35.71 12.77 15.91
N CYS A 757 -36.53 11.73 15.84
CA CYS A 757 -36.95 11.06 14.62
C CYS A 757 -38.49 11.12 14.45
N SER A 758 -39.12 12.16 15.00
CA SER A 758 -40.55 12.39 14.92
C SER A 758 -41.04 12.76 13.51
N SER A 759 -42.33 12.61 13.25
CA SER A 759 -42.98 12.98 11.97
C SER A 759 -42.37 12.28 10.76
N ASN A 760 -42.19 10.96 10.86
CA ASN A 760 -41.67 10.09 9.79
C ASN A 760 -42.67 8.93 9.54
N ILE A 761 -42.26 7.92 8.79
CA ILE A 761 -43.06 6.70 8.56
C ILE A 761 -42.30 5.44 8.99
N LEU A 762 -41.48 5.55 10.04
CA LEU A 762 -40.70 4.44 10.60
C LEU A 762 -41.64 3.36 11.13
N SER A 763 -41.40 2.10 10.74
CA SER A 763 -42.15 0.94 11.25
C SER A 763 -41.39 0.18 12.34
N ALA A 764 -40.08 0.38 12.40
CA ALA A 764 -39.17 -0.13 13.41
C ALA A 764 -38.09 0.91 13.72
N LEU A 765 -37.58 0.88 14.95
CA LEU A 765 -36.52 1.75 15.44
C LEU A 765 -35.62 0.95 16.39
N ASP A 766 -34.37 0.75 16.00
CA ASP A 766 -33.37 0.07 16.83
C ASP A 766 -32.43 1.09 17.46
N LEU A 767 -32.49 1.21 18.78
CA LEU A 767 -31.63 2.09 19.59
C LEU A 767 -30.79 1.30 20.61
N SER A 768 -30.66 -0.01 20.42
CA SER A 768 -30.02 -0.94 21.38
C SER A 768 -28.56 -0.58 21.71
N THR A 769 -27.85 0.06 20.77
CA THR A 769 -26.46 0.48 20.96
C THR A 769 -26.32 1.89 21.54
N ASN A 770 -27.39 2.68 21.58
CA ASN A 770 -27.37 4.08 22.03
C ASN A 770 -27.61 4.17 23.54
N ARG A 771 -26.77 3.52 24.34
CA ARG A 771 -26.92 3.39 25.81
C ARG A 771 -26.84 4.71 26.58
N ALA A 772 -26.23 5.74 25.98
CA ALA A 772 -26.12 7.08 26.56
C ALA A 772 -27.35 7.97 26.29
N LEU A 773 -28.39 7.46 25.61
CA LEU A 773 -29.57 8.22 25.21
C LEU A 773 -30.34 8.74 26.43
N GLN A 774 -30.63 10.05 26.44
CA GLN A 774 -31.31 10.77 27.52
C GLN A 774 -32.69 11.28 27.07
N THR A 775 -32.84 11.66 25.80
CA THR A 775 -34.09 12.16 25.23
C THR A 775 -34.37 11.45 23.91
N LEU A 776 -35.59 10.93 23.78
CA LEU A 776 -36.09 10.30 22.57
C LEU A 776 -37.42 10.92 22.16
N ASP A 777 -37.44 11.55 20.99
CA ASP A 777 -38.64 12.02 20.31
C ASP A 777 -38.86 11.16 19.06
N CYS A 778 -39.85 10.26 19.12
CA CYS A 778 -40.21 9.36 18.03
C CYS A 778 -41.71 9.36 17.72
N PHE A 779 -42.41 10.42 18.12
CA PHE A 779 -43.85 10.57 17.91
C PHE A 779 -44.22 10.71 16.41
N ALA A 780 -45.50 10.52 16.08
CA ALA A 780 -46.01 10.60 14.70
C ALA A 780 -45.21 9.71 13.72
N ASN A 781 -45.17 8.41 14.02
CA ASN A 781 -44.55 7.36 13.21
C ASN A 781 -45.49 6.14 13.09
N ASN A 782 -45.03 5.06 12.45
CA ASN A 782 -45.77 3.80 12.31
C ASN A 782 -45.19 2.68 13.20
N LEU A 783 -44.56 3.02 14.34
CA LEU A 783 -43.91 2.04 15.20
C LEU A 783 -44.96 1.12 15.84
N THR A 784 -44.75 -0.20 15.74
CA THR A 784 -45.62 -1.22 16.37
C THR A 784 -45.04 -1.77 17.67
N ALA A 785 -43.72 -1.64 17.84
CA ALA A 785 -42.97 -1.99 19.03
C ALA A 785 -41.81 -1.01 19.20
N LEU A 786 -41.40 -0.81 20.45
CA LEU A 786 -40.26 0.04 20.81
C LEU A 786 -39.53 -0.62 22.00
N ASP A 787 -38.35 -1.16 21.76
CA ASP A 787 -37.51 -1.75 22.80
C ASP A 787 -36.53 -0.71 23.34
N LEU A 788 -36.69 -0.37 24.62
CA LEU A 788 -35.86 0.60 25.34
C LEU A 788 -35.05 -0.05 26.47
N SER A 789 -34.96 -1.39 26.49
CA SER A 789 -34.32 -2.16 27.57
C SER A 789 -32.85 -1.79 27.81
N ASN A 790 -32.14 -1.33 26.77
CA ASN A 790 -30.75 -0.91 26.83
C ASN A 790 -30.55 0.59 27.07
N ASN A 791 -31.62 1.41 27.03
CA ASN A 791 -31.56 2.86 27.10
C ASN A 791 -31.84 3.36 28.52
N VAL A 792 -31.10 2.82 29.50
CA VAL A 792 -31.31 3.05 30.94
C VAL A 792 -31.11 4.49 31.41
N ALA A 793 -30.45 5.32 30.59
CA ALA A 793 -30.17 6.73 30.86
C ALA A 793 -31.31 7.69 30.43
N LEU A 794 -32.40 7.17 29.85
CA LEU A 794 -33.53 7.97 29.37
C LEU A 794 -34.18 8.78 30.51
N GLN A 795 -34.45 10.04 30.22
CA GLN A 795 -35.09 11.03 31.09
C GLN A 795 -36.40 11.55 30.48
N THR A 796 -36.49 11.59 29.16
CA THR A 796 -37.67 12.06 28.41
C THR A 796 -37.94 11.12 27.24
N ILE A 797 -39.18 10.66 27.12
CA ILE A 797 -39.64 9.81 26.01
C ILE A 797 -40.94 10.39 25.47
N ASN A 798 -40.95 10.81 24.21
CA ASN A 798 -42.14 11.22 23.46
C ASN A 798 -42.36 10.24 22.30
N CYS A 799 -43.25 9.28 22.49
CA CYS A 799 -43.59 8.24 21.51
C CYS A 799 -45.07 8.21 21.14
N TYR A 800 -45.78 9.33 21.36
CA TYR A 800 -47.20 9.47 21.06
C TYR A 800 -47.51 9.37 19.55
N GLU A 801 -48.77 9.16 19.18
CA GLU A 801 -49.20 9.02 17.77
C GLU A 801 -48.38 7.95 17.01
N ASN A 802 -48.33 6.75 17.57
CA ASN A 802 -47.75 5.55 16.96
C ASN A 802 -48.77 4.39 16.99
N GLN A 803 -48.33 3.16 16.72
CA GLN A 803 -49.14 1.94 16.75
C GLN A 803 -48.64 0.95 17.80
N LEU A 804 -48.03 1.44 18.89
CA LEU A 804 -47.39 0.62 19.90
C LEU A 804 -48.42 -0.24 20.63
N LYS A 805 -48.16 -1.55 20.70
CA LYS A 805 -48.97 -2.53 21.46
C LYS A 805 -48.38 -2.89 22.81
N ASN A 806 -47.12 -2.54 23.03
CA ASN A 806 -46.42 -2.71 24.30
C ASN A 806 -45.40 -1.58 24.45
N LEU A 807 -45.22 -1.13 25.68
CA LEU A 807 -44.19 -0.19 26.07
C LEU A 807 -43.74 -0.55 27.49
N ASP A 808 -42.52 -1.07 27.61
CA ASP A 808 -41.87 -1.34 28.89
C ASP A 808 -40.74 -0.34 29.11
N VAL A 809 -40.89 0.48 30.13
CA VAL A 809 -39.90 1.52 30.51
C VAL A 809 -39.34 1.29 31.91
N ASN A 810 -39.56 0.13 32.51
CA ASN A 810 -39.09 -0.15 33.88
C ASN A 810 -37.56 -0.07 34.04
N ASN A 811 -36.80 -0.19 32.95
CA ASN A 811 -35.34 -0.06 32.97
C ASN A 811 -34.88 1.42 32.89
N CYS A 812 -35.78 2.36 32.58
CA CYS A 812 -35.48 3.79 32.48
C CYS A 812 -35.61 4.45 33.88
N LEU A 813 -34.70 4.10 34.80
CA LEU A 813 -34.79 4.50 36.21
C LEU A 813 -34.73 6.03 36.44
N SER A 814 -34.20 6.78 35.48
CA SER A 814 -34.10 8.25 35.52
C SER A 814 -35.21 8.97 34.75
N LEU A 815 -36.25 8.26 34.32
CA LEU A 815 -37.33 8.82 33.51
C LEU A 815 -38.13 9.87 34.29
N ASN A 816 -38.18 11.10 33.77
CA ASN A 816 -38.89 12.25 34.36
C ASN A 816 -40.20 12.56 33.63
N ASP A 817 -40.21 12.41 32.30
CA ASP A 817 -41.36 12.76 31.45
C ASP A 817 -41.61 11.65 30.43
N LEU A 818 -42.85 11.15 30.40
CA LEU A 818 -43.29 10.13 29.46
C LEU A 818 -44.58 10.59 28.78
N ASP A 819 -44.51 10.75 27.47
CA ASP A 819 -45.66 10.96 26.59
C ASP A 819 -45.81 9.81 25.61
N CYS A 820 -46.80 8.95 25.86
CA CYS A 820 -47.15 7.81 25.04
C CYS A 820 -48.62 7.83 24.59
N HIS A 821 -49.24 9.01 24.54
CA HIS A 821 -50.66 9.14 24.17
C HIS A 821 -50.94 8.67 22.72
N SER A 822 -52.21 8.41 22.38
CA SER A 822 -52.60 8.01 21.02
C SER A 822 -51.81 6.79 20.48
N ASN A 823 -51.81 5.70 21.24
CA ASN A 823 -51.20 4.41 20.88
C ASN A 823 -52.23 3.27 21.07
N GLN A 824 -51.78 2.01 21.05
CA GLN A 824 -52.63 0.82 21.21
C GLN A 824 -52.23 0.01 22.46
N LEU A 825 -51.79 0.67 23.53
CA LEU A 825 -51.25 0.00 24.73
C LEU A 825 -52.38 -0.59 25.59
N PRO A 826 -52.41 -1.91 25.84
CA PRO A 826 -53.37 -2.53 26.77
C PRO A 826 -52.91 -2.43 28.24
N THR A 827 -51.60 -2.28 28.45
CA THR A 827 -50.90 -2.17 29.74
C THR A 827 -49.72 -1.22 29.57
N LEU A 828 -49.33 -0.54 30.66
CA LEU A 828 -48.16 0.33 30.70
C LEU A 828 -47.32 0.01 31.93
N LEU A 829 -46.05 -0.37 31.72
CA LEU A 829 -45.16 -0.84 32.78
C LEU A 829 -44.20 0.27 33.24
N ILE A 830 -44.57 0.98 34.32
CA ILE A 830 -43.86 2.15 34.86
C ILE A 830 -43.47 2.01 36.34
N SER A 831 -43.60 0.81 36.90
CA SER A 831 -43.44 0.55 38.34
C SER A 831 -42.09 0.97 38.92
N ASN A 832 -41.01 0.92 38.13
CA ASN A 832 -39.65 1.29 38.55
C ASN A 832 -39.29 2.76 38.25
N CYS A 833 -40.16 3.52 37.58
CA CYS A 833 -39.90 4.91 37.18
C CYS A 833 -40.17 5.88 38.35
N SER A 834 -39.46 5.71 39.46
CA SER A 834 -39.68 6.50 40.69
C SER A 834 -39.40 8.01 40.54
N GLU A 835 -38.63 8.41 39.52
CA GLU A 835 -38.32 9.80 39.17
C GLU A 835 -39.40 10.49 38.30
N LEU A 836 -40.44 9.75 37.88
CA LEU A 836 -41.45 10.25 36.93
C LEU A 836 -42.26 11.40 37.53
N LYS A 837 -42.31 12.53 36.81
CA LYS A 837 -43.03 13.77 37.18
C LYS A 837 -44.24 14.03 36.30
N SER A 838 -44.14 13.67 35.03
CA SER A 838 -45.19 13.87 34.02
C SER A 838 -45.46 12.56 33.30
N LEU A 839 -46.73 12.16 33.28
CA LEU A 839 -47.22 11.01 32.53
C LEU A 839 -48.44 11.40 31.69
N LYS A 840 -48.30 11.26 30.37
CA LYS A 840 -49.41 11.38 29.41
C LYS A 840 -49.57 10.06 28.68
N CYS A 841 -50.66 9.36 29.00
CA CYS A 841 -50.99 8.04 28.44
C CYS A 841 -52.44 8.00 27.92
N TYR A 842 -53.03 9.15 27.63
CA TYR A 842 -54.40 9.24 27.15
C TYR A 842 -54.57 8.64 25.75
N ASP A 843 -55.81 8.35 25.37
CA ASP A 843 -56.19 7.74 24.09
C ASP A 843 -55.38 6.46 23.78
N ASN A 844 -55.43 5.50 24.72
CA ASN A 844 -54.84 4.17 24.61
C ASN A 844 -55.90 3.10 24.92
N GLN A 845 -55.48 1.85 25.16
CA GLN A 845 -56.35 0.71 25.50
C GLN A 845 -56.11 0.21 26.92
N LEU A 846 -55.60 1.05 27.83
CA LEU A 846 -55.20 0.64 29.17
C LEU A 846 -56.43 0.20 29.97
N ASN A 847 -56.38 -1.02 30.53
CA ASN A 847 -57.42 -1.54 31.42
C ASN A 847 -57.10 -1.29 32.90
N GLU A 848 -55.82 -1.13 33.19
CA GLU A 848 -55.26 -0.86 34.51
C GLU A 848 -54.07 0.09 34.37
N LEU A 849 -53.80 0.86 35.43
CA LEU A 849 -52.65 1.74 35.50
C LEU A 849 -52.17 1.85 36.95
N GLU A 850 -50.99 1.29 37.24
CA GLU A 850 -50.37 1.34 38.56
C GLU A 850 -49.40 2.52 38.65
N VAL A 851 -49.72 3.52 39.48
CA VAL A 851 -48.89 4.73 39.68
C VAL A 851 -48.37 4.89 41.11
N ILE A 852 -48.63 3.92 41.98
CA ILE A 852 -48.34 4.03 43.43
C ILE A 852 -46.84 4.23 43.75
N ASN A 853 -45.96 3.74 42.86
CA ASN A 853 -44.51 3.86 42.99
C ASN A 853 -43.95 5.17 42.38
N ASN A 854 -44.75 5.91 41.61
CA ASN A 854 -44.35 7.15 40.93
C ASN A 854 -44.68 8.38 41.79
N GLN A 855 -44.18 8.42 43.02
CA GLN A 855 -44.57 9.42 44.05
C GLN A 855 -44.19 10.87 43.71
N LYS A 856 -43.31 11.05 42.71
CA LYS A 856 -42.88 12.35 42.18
C LYS A 856 -43.81 12.92 41.11
N LEU A 857 -44.87 12.20 40.71
CA LEU A 857 -45.83 12.67 39.73
C LEU A 857 -46.49 13.99 40.18
N THR A 858 -46.42 14.99 39.31
CA THR A 858 -47.13 16.27 39.40
C THR A 858 -48.20 16.41 38.31
N TYR A 859 -48.06 15.67 37.20
CA TYR A 859 -49.00 15.68 36.07
C TYR A 859 -49.32 14.24 35.63
N LEU A 860 -50.61 13.89 35.61
CA LEU A 860 -51.11 12.61 35.12
C LEU A 860 -52.31 12.81 34.20
N ASP A 861 -52.20 12.39 32.95
CA ASP A 861 -53.31 12.36 31.98
C ASP A 861 -53.49 10.94 31.42
N CYS A 862 -54.59 10.30 31.81
CA CYS A 862 -54.96 8.94 31.42
C CYS A 862 -56.36 8.87 30.76
N ARG A 863 -56.84 9.99 30.21
CA ARG A 863 -58.16 10.09 29.53
C ARG A 863 -58.28 9.09 28.36
N GLY A 864 -59.51 8.74 27.99
CA GLY A 864 -59.74 7.92 26.77
C GLY A 864 -59.14 6.51 26.85
N ASN A 865 -59.08 5.92 28.05
CA ASN A 865 -58.65 4.53 28.29
C ASN A 865 -59.81 3.69 28.83
N SER A 866 -59.60 2.39 29.03
CA SER A 866 -60.58 1.45 29.63
C SER A 866 -60.29 1.15 31.11
N ILE A 867 -59.69 2.10 31.83
CA ILE A 867 -59.35 1.96 33.25
C ILE A 867 -60.64 1.93 34.07
N THR A 868 -60.73 1.02 35.05
CA THR A 868 -61.91 0.84 35.91
C THR A 868 -61.68 1.28 37.36
N GLU A 869 -60.43 1.30 37.80
CA GLU A 869 -59.99 1.77 39.12
C GLU A 869 -58.57 2.32 39.01
N ILE A 870 -58.25 3.36 39.80
CA ILE A 870 -56.89 3.88 39.93
C ILE A 870 -56.58 4.28 41.37
N ASN A 871 -55.40 3.89 41.84
CA ASN A 871 -54.91 4.24 43.17
C ASN A 871 -53.81 5.31 43.06
N ILE A 872 -54.15 6.52 43.47
CA ILE A 872 -53.28 7.71 43.50
C ILE A 872 -52.89 8.12 44.93
N SER A 873 -53.17 7.28 45.94
CA SER A 873 -52.96 7.61 47.36
C SER A 873 -51.52 7.96 47.76
N LYS A 874 -50.54 7.55 46.95
CA LYS A 874 -49.11 7.88 47.15
C LYS A 874 -48.61 9.01 46.26
N ASN A 875 -49.41 9.49 45.31
CA ASN A 875 -49.07 10.55 44.38
C ASN A 875 -49.53 11.93 44.92
N ILE A 876 -49.18 12.21 46.18
CA ILE A 876 -49.61 13.41 46.92
C ILE A 876 -49.14 14.75 46.31
N ASN A 877 -48.23 14.68 45.34
CA ASN A 877 -47.68 15.83 44.64
C ASN A 877 -48.41 16.14 43.33
N LEU A 878 -49.45 15.39 42.95
CA LEU A 878 -50.24 15.64 41.75
C LEU A 878 -50.90 17.03 41.81
N ASP A 879 -50.51 17.89 40.89
CA ASP A 879 -51.13 19.19 40.64
C ASP A 879 -52.19 19.07 39.51
N TYR A 880 -52.02 18.11 38.59
CA TYR A 880 -52.96 17.88 37.48
C TYR A 880 -53.29 16.40 37.34
N PHE A 881 -54.58 16.06 37.39
CA PHE A 881 -55.07 14.70 37.14
C PHE A 881 -56.27 14.70 36.19
N TYR A 882 -56.07 14.12 35.00
CA TYR A 882 -57.08 14.03 33.95
C TYR A 882 -57.44 12.55 33.69
N CYS A 883 -58.70 12.18 33.90
CA CYS A 883 -59.17 10.79 33.72
C CYS A 883 -60.59 10.67 33.11
N SER A 884 -61.12 11.73 32.49
CA SER A 884 -62.38 11.72 31.75
C SER A 884 -62.41 10.67 30.64
N ASN A 885 -63.60 10.17 30.29
CA ASN A 885 -63.80 9.12 29.27
C ASN A 885 -63.02 7.84 29.59
N THR A 886 -62.85 7.53 30.88
CA THR A 886 -62.50 6.20 31.35
C THR A 886 -63.77 5.46 31.74
N THR A 887 -63.74 4.13 31.82
CA THR A 887 -64.88 3.34 32.34
C THR A 887 -65.02 3.43 33.87
N MET A 888 -64.22 4.28 34.51
CA MET A 888 -64.07 4.38 35.96
C MET A 888 -65.13 5.31 36.57
N PRO A 889 -65.98 4.85 37.49
CA PRO A 889 -66.81 5.75 38.28
C PRO A 889 -65.93 6.54 39.25
N ILE A 890 -66.30 7.78 39.57
CA ILE A 890 -65.53 8.65 40.48
C ILE A 890 -65.21 8.04 41.86
N THR A 891 -65.99 7.04 42.31
CA THR A 891 -65.76 6.29 43.56
C THR A 891 -64.58 5.33 43.48
N SER A 892 -64.09 5.02 42.28
CA SER A 892 -62.98 4.11 42.02
C SER A 892 -61.62 4.82 41.91
N VAL A 893 -61.55 6.11 42.27
CA VAL A 893 -60.30 6.85 42.45
C VAL A 893 -59.91 6.81 43.93
N ASN A 894 -58.87 6.07 44.27
CA ASN A 894 -58.37 5.94 45.65
C ASN A 894 -57.21 6.92 45.89
N GLY A 895 -57.43 8.02 46.62
CA GLY A 895 -56.39 8.98 47.03
C GLY A 895 -56.89 10.43 47.21
N ILE A 896 -56.02 11.33 47.66
CA ILE A 896 -56.35 12.74 47.99
C ILE A 896 -55.48 13.67 47.14
N LEU A 897 -56.10 14.68 46.52
CA LEU A 897 -55.42 15.75 45.80
C LEU A 897 -55.40 17.04 46.63
N LYS A 898 -54.43 17.92 46.38
CA LYS A 898 -54.36 19.23 47.05
C LYS A 898 -55.63 20.05 46.77
N ILE A 899 -56.08 20.81 47.77
CA ILE A 899 -57.23 21.73 47.64
C ILE A 899 -56.93 22.80 46.57
N GLY A 900 -57.83 22.95 45.58
CA GLY A 900 -57.74 23.96 44.52
C GLY A 900 -57.27 23.44 43.14
N TYR A 901 -57.03 22.13 43.01
CA TYR A 901 -56.56 21.49 41.79
C TYR A 901 -57.67 20.66 41.13
N CYS A 902 -57.74 20.71 39.81
CA CYS A 902 -58.90 20.25 39.03
C CYS A 902 -58.86 18.75 38.73
N ILE A 903 -59.99 18.09 38.95
CA ILE A 903 -60.25 16.74 38.44
C ILE A 903 -61.26 16.89 37.30
N ASN A 904 -60.84 16.52 36.09
CA ASN A 904 -61.75 16.47 34.94
C ASN A 904 -62.23 15.03 34.75
N ILE A 905 -63.39 14.73 35.33
CA ILE A 905 -64.15 13.49 35.09
C ILE A 905 -65.39 13.91 34.29
N ASP A 906 -65.52 13.36 33.10
CA ASP A 906 -66.69 13.47 32.21
C ASP A 906 -67.13 14.88 31.82
N GLY A 907 -66.19 15.69 31.33
CA GLY A 907 -66.51 16.98 30.68
C GLY A 907 -67.01 18.07 31.63
N ASN A 908 -67.04 17.77 32.93
CA ASN A 908 -67.59 18.60 33.98
C ASN A 908 -66.50 18.85 35.04
N ASN A 909 -66.18 20.12 35.28
CA ASN A 909 -65.17 20.49 36.28
C ASN A 909 -65.69 20.15 37.68
N GLY A 910 -65.18 19.09 38.30
CA GLY A 910 -65.45 18.75 39.69
C GLY A 910 -64.25 19.09 40.58
N ILE A 911 -64.50 19.66 41.76
CA ILE A 911 -63.48 19.85 42.80
C ILE A 911 -63.77 18.84 43.92
N ILE A 912 -62.79 18.00 44.26
CA ILE A 912 -62.82 17.15 45.45
C ILE A 912 -62.13 17.89 46.59
N TYR A 913 -62.74 17.90 47.78
CA TYR A 913 -62.15 18.46 48.99
C TYR A 913 -62.08 17.39 50.07
N GLU A 914 -61.10 17.51 50.97
CA GLU A 914 -61.05 16.77 52.24
C GLU A 914 -61.65 17.62 53.36
N LEU A 915 -62.53 17.02 54.17
CA LEU A 915 -62.91 17.54 55.48
C LEU A 915 -62.28 16.64 56.55
N ALA A 916 -61.87 17.24 57.67
CA ALA A 916 -61.09 16.58 58.70
C ALA A 916 -61.70 15.25 59.19
N GLU A 917 -60.83 14.33 59.63
CA GLU A 917 -61.15 13.02 60.23
C GLU A 917 -61.63 11.92 59.25
N ASN A 918 -60.95 11.71 58.11
CA ASN A 918 -61.16 10.54 57.22
C ASN A 918 -62.60 10.40 56.66
N HIS A 919 -63.35 11.50 56.53
CA HIS A 919 -64.64 11.49 55.85
C HIS A 919 -64.51 12.07 54.43
N HIS A 920 -64.98 11.31 53.43
CA HIS A 920 -64.91 11.69 52.01
C HIS A 920 -66.17 12.48 51.60
N GLY A 921 -66.01 13.73 51.14
CA GLY A 921 -67.11 14.57 50.65
C GLY A 921 -66.92 14.99 49.19
N LYS A 922 -67.91 14.70 48.32
CA LYS A 922 -67.99 15.21 46.93
C LYS A 922 -68.76 16.52 46.94
N ALA A 923 -68.21 17.64 46.49
CA ALA A 923 -68.93 18.89 46.62
C ALA A 923 -69.80 19.26 45.40
N ILE A 924 -69.33 19.20 44.15
CA ILE A 924 -70.10 19.80 43.04
C ILE A 924 -69.80 19.09 41.71
N SER A 925 -70.84 18.68 40.98
CA SER A 925 -70.77 18.46 39.53
C SER A 925 -71.49 19.60 38.81
N ILE A 926 -71.02 20.01 37.63
CA ILE A 926 -71.73 20.94 36.75
C ILE A 926 -72.12 20.10 35.54
N ASN A 927 -73.39 19.87 35.25
CA ASN A 927 -73.77 19.01 34.12
C ASN A 927 -73.56 19.70 32.75
N GLU A 928 -73.80 18.97 31.65
CA GLU A 928 -73.63 19.43 30.25
C GLU A 928 -74.44 20.68 29.88
N SER A 929 -75.44 21.06 30.69
CA SER A 929 -76.24 22.28 30.51
C SER A 929 -75.71 23.49 31.30
N GLY A 930 -74.56 23.36 31.95
CA GLY A 930 -73.97 24.38 32.82
C GLY A 930 -74.68 24.52 34.17
N ARG A 931 -75.47 23.50 34.57
CA ARG A 931 -76.24 23.50 35.81
C ARG A 931 -75.47 22.75 36.89
N MET A 932 -75.29 23.39 38.05
CA MET A 932 -74.69 22.77 39.23
C MET A 932 -75.63 21.72 39.81
N GLU A 933 -75.14 20.50 39.97
CA GLU A 933 -75.83 19.39 40.64
C GLU A 933 -75.03 18.97 41.88
N TRP A 934 -75.74 18.86 43.00
CA TRP A 934 -75.20 18.29 44.23
C TRP A 934 -75.14 16.77 44.09
N VAL A 935 -74.10 16.16 44.64
CA VAL A 935 -74.04 14.69 44.72
C VAL A 935 -74.89 14.22 45.89
N ASP A 936 -75.76 13.24 45.66
CA ASP A 936 -76.65 12.67 46.68
C ASP A 936 -75.89 12.27 47.96
N GLY A 937 -76.42 12.69 49.13
CA GLY A 937 -75.91 12.34 50.47
C GLY A 937 -75.06 13.41 51.18
N VAL A 938 -74.71 14.52 50.51
CA VAL A 938 -73.85 15.57 51.09
C VAL A 938 -74.64 16.56 51.96
N GLU A 939 -75.92 16.81 51.63
CA GLU A 939 -76.83 17.63 52.43
C GLU A 939 -77.18 16.94 53.77
N GLU A 940 -77.51 15.65 53.75
CA GLU A 940 -77.82 14.87 54.97
C GLU A 940 -76.63 14.78 55.94
N TRP A 941 -75.40 14.82 55.44
CA TRP A 941 -74.18 14.82 56.25
C TRP A 941 -73.91 16.19 56.90
N CYS A 942 -74.14 17.29 56.19
CA CYS A 942 -74.04 18.64 56.76
C CYS A 942 -75.09 18.90 57.85
N GLU A 943 -76.29 18.34 57.71
CA GLU A 943 -77.35 18.45 58.74
C GLU A 943 -77.02 17.65 60.01
N GLN A 944 -76.27 16.55 59.93
CA GLN A 944 -75.87 15.73 61.07
C GLN A 944 -74.73 16.32 61.92
N LEU A 945 -73.90 17.21 61.36
CA LEU A 945 -72.73 17.80 62.04
C LEU A 945 -73.00 19.13 62.77
N GLY A 946 -74.22 19.66 62.69
CA GLY A 946 -74.62 20.90 63.35
C GLY A 946 -74.00 22.18 62.74
N ALA A 947 -74.50 23.33 63.18
CA ALA A 947 -74.46 24.65 62.51
C ALA A 947 -73.09 25.31 62.22
N ALA A 948 -71.97 24.57 62.24
CA ALA A 948 -70.63 25.10 61.99
C ALA A 948 -70.15 24.97 60.52
N TRP A 949 -70.81 24.14 59.71
CA TRP A 949 -70.45 23.93 58.31
C TRP A 949 -71.64 24.22 57.42
N LYS A 950 -71.52 25.26 56.58
CA LYS A 950 -72.55 25.64 55.61
C LYS A 950 -71.94 25.64 54.23
N LEU A 951 -72.51 24.86 53.32
CA LEU A 951 -72.16 24.91 51.91
C LEU A 951 -72.48 26.32 51.36
N PRO A 952 -71.66 26.86 50.44
CA PRO A 952 -72.00 28.10 49.75
C PRO A 952 -73.36 27.94 49.06
N SER A 953 -74.26 28.88 49.29
CA SER A 953 -75.59 28.88 48.69
C SER A 953 -75.50 28.99 47.16
N LYS A 954 -76.56 28.52 46.48
CA LYS A 954 -76.70 28.66 45.03
C LYS A 954 -76.57 30.13 44.58
N GLU A 955 -77.10 31.07 45.36
CA GLU A 955 -76.92 32.51 45.11
C GLU A 955 -75.45 32.95 45.26
N GLU A 956 -74.71 32.50 46.28
CA GLU A 956 -73.29 32.85 46.48
C GLU A 956 -72.40 32.31 45.35
N LEU A 957 -72.68 31.10 44.85
CA LEU A 957 -71.96 30.50 43.72
C LEU A 957 -72.32 31.15 42.38
N LEU A 958 -73.59 31.52 42.19
CA LEU A 958 -74.03 32.32 41.03
C LEU A 958 -73.37 33.71 41.04
N GLN A 959 -73.15 34.30 42.21
CA GLN A 959 -72.48 35.60 42.34
C GLN A 959 -71.00 35.52 41.93
N VAL A 960 -70.29 34.44 42.29
CA VAL A 960 -68.92 34.18 41.83
C VAL A 960 -68.85 33.99 40.31
N TYR A 961 -69.81 33.25 39.73
CA TYR A 961 -69.94 33.06 38.28
C TYR A 961 -70.27 34.37 37.53
N TYR A 962 -71.15 35.21 38.11
CA TYR A 962 -71.50 36.52 37.56
C TYR A 962 -70.31 37.48 37.60
N ASN A 963 -69.56 37.49 38.70
CA ASN A 963 -68.34 38.28 38.88
C ASN A 963 -67.21 37.83 37.94
N LYS A 964 -67.10 36.52 37.64
CA LYS A 964 -66.20 35.98 36.61
C LYS A 964 -66.50 36.55 35.22
N ASN A 965 -67.78 36.68 34.84
CA ASN A 965 -68.16 37.26 33.55
C ASN A 965 -67.92 38.77 33.50
N ILE A 966 -68.14 39.51 34.60
CA ILE A 966 -67.82 40.94 34.69
C ILE A 966 -66.30 41.17 34.63
N LEU A 967 -65.51 40.33 35.31
CA LEU A 967 -64.04 40.37 35.26
C LEU A 967 -63.54 40.08 33.84
N ASN A 968 -64.07 39.08 33.16
CA ASN A 968 -63.76 38.79 31.75
C ASN A 968 -64.10 39.97 30.82
N GLN A 969 -65.27 40.59 30.98
CA GLN A 969 -65.67 41.77 30.18
C GLN A 969 -64.82 43.01 30.49
N SER A 970 -64.34 43.14 31.73
CA SER A 970 -63.47 44.24 32.15
C SER A 970 -62.04 44.06 31.63
N LEU A 971 -61.49 42.84 31.67
CA LEU A 971 -60.16 42.51 31.17
C LEU A 971 -60.04 42.66 29.65
N GLN A 972 -61.12 42.38 28.89
CA GLN A 972 -61.16 42.61 27.43
C GLN A 972 -61.09 44.09 27.01
N LYS A 973 -61.39 45.05 27.90
CA LYS A 973 -61.38 46.48 27.59
C LYS A 973 -60.02 47.16 27.80
N VAL A 974 -59.06 46.53 28.49
CA VAL A 974 -57.86 47.22 29.00
C VAL A 974 -56.66 47.17 28.03
N GLY A 975 -56.69 46.33 26.99
CA GLY A 975 -55.77 46.44 25.85
C GLY A 975 -54.28 46.24 26.13
N TYR A 976 -53.89 45.65 27.27
CA TYR A 976 -52.50 45.26 27.59
C TYR A 976 -52.45 43.81 28.08
N PRO A 977 -51.37 43.06 27.78
CA PRO A 977 -51.21 41.69 28.27
C PRO A 977 -50.93 41.70 29.77
N LEU A 978 -51.75 40.98 30.54
CA LEU A 978 -51.55 40.77 31.97
C LEU A 978 -50.74 39.49 32.20
N LEU A 979 -49.85 39.52 33.20
CA LEU A 979 -49.03 38.39 33.64
C LEU A 979 -49.77 37.59 34.72
N SER A 980 -49.50 36.28 34.82
CA SER A 980 -50.04 35.42 35.88
C SER A 980 -49.71 35.96 37.28
N GLY A 981 -50.71 36.08 38.16
CA GLY A 981 -50.55 36.68 39.49
C GLY A 981 -51.77 36.55 40.40
N SER A 982 -51.59 36.94 41.67
CA SER A 982 -52.67 37.01 42.67
C SER A 982 -53.29 38.41 42.66
N TYR A 983 -54.62 38.50 42.53
CA TYR A 983 -55.36 39.77 42.45
C TYR A 983 -56.39 39.88 43.57
N TRP A 984 -56.58 41.10 44.07
CA TRP A 984 -57.51 41.42 45.15
C TRP A 984 -58.50 42.48 44.69
N ALA A 985 -59.79 42.27 44.93
CA ALA A 985 -60.83 43.26 44.68
C ALA A 985 -61.38 43.77 46.03
N ALA A 986 -61.39 45.09 46.23
CA ALA A 986 -62.12 45.73 47.31
C ALA A 986 -63.48 46.19 46.79
N ALA A 987 -64.56 45.83 47.48
CA ALA A 987 -65.90 46.34 47.21
C ALA A 987 -66.28 47.36 48.30
N ASP A 988 -66.35 48.63 47.93
CA ASP A 988 -67.05 49.65 48.74
C ASP A 988 -68.55 49.54 48.46
N SER A 989 -69.27 48.84 49.34
CA SER A 989 -70.69 49.14 49.61
C SER A 989 -71.11 48.56 50.96
N THR A 990 -71.94 49.32 51.66
CA THR A 990 -72.21 49.32 53.11
C THR A 990 -73.07 48.16 53.63
N ASP A 991 -72.98 46.96 53.04
CA ASP A 991 -73.71 45.72 53.38
C ASP A 991 -72.93 44.57 54.06
N ILE A 992 -71.78 44.20 53.51
CA ILE A 992 -70.93 43.13 54.04
C ILE A 992 -69.48 43.34 53.55
N THR A 993 -68.50 43.32 54.45
CA THR A 993 -67.09 43.47 54.14
C THR A 993 -66.50 42.12 53.71
N TYR A 994 -66.43 41.85 52.41
CA TYR A 994 -65.75 40.67 51.88
C TYR A 994 -64.50 41.06 51.08
N HIS A 995 -63.35 40.50 51.46
CA HIS A 995 -62.12 40.54 50.68
C HIS A 995 -61.89 39.18 50.05
N TYR A 996 -61.79 39.12 48.72
CA TYR A 996 -61.58 37.89 47.99
C TYR A 996 -60.16 37.87 47.39
N ALA A 997 -59.44 36.79 47.66
CA ALA A 997 -58.18 36.47 46.99
C ALA A 997 -58.49 35.64 45.75
N PHE A 998 -58.07 36.11 44.58
CA PHE A 998 -58.17 35.35 43.33
C PHE A 998 -56.78 35.01 42.81
N SER A 999 -56.57 33.74 42.45
CA SER A 999 -55.46 33.35 41.59
C SER A 999 -55.99 33.18 40.17
N VAL A 1000 -55.38 33.87 39.22
CA VAL A 1000 -55.77 33.84 37.81
C VAL A 1000 -54.59 33.36 36.97
N SER A 1001 -54.77 32.24 36.28
CA SER A 1001 -53.76 31.71 35.36
C SER A 1001 -54.18 31.96 33.90
N PHE A 1002 -53.25 32.49 33.10
CA PHE A 1002 -53.44 32.74 31.67
C PHE A 1002 -52.70 31.71 30.83
N ASP A 1003 -53.26 31.41 29.66
CA ASP A 1003 -52.58 30.67 28.60
C ASP A 1003 -52.93 31.27 27.24
N SER A 1004 -51.93 31.56 26.42
CA SER A 1004 -52.10 32.13 25.07
C SER A 1004 -52.99 33.39 25.00
N GLY A 1005 -52.99 34.22 26.05
CA GLY A 1005 -53.76 35.47 26.13
C GLY A 1005 -55.21 35.32 26.63
N TYR A 1006 -55.64 34.11 27.01
CA TYR A 1006 -56.98 33.84 27.56
C TYR A 1006 -56.92 33.39 29.03
N VAL A 1007 -57.93 33.78 29.83
CA VAL A 1007 -58.07 33.36 31.23
C VAL A 1007 -58.46 31.89 31.28
N ARG A 1008 -57.58 31.03 31.82
CA ARG A 1008 -57.78 29.57 31.88
C ARG A 1008 -58.40 29.12 33.20
N HIS A 1009 -58.02 29.75 34.32
CA HIS A 1009 -58.48 29.37 35.66
C HIS A 1009 -58.65 30.60 36.56
N ILE A 1010 -59.68 30.60 37.40
CA ILE A 1010 -59.86 31.54 38.51
C ILE A 1010 -60.17 30.69 39.74
N SER A 1011 -59.30 30.71 40.75
CA SER A 1011 -59.61 30.12 42.06
C SER A 1011 -59.92 31.24 43.06
N ALA A 1012 -61.02 31.13 43.80
CA ALA A 1012 -61.36 32.02 44.91
C ALA A 1012 -61.15 31.28 46.24
N ALA A 1013 -60.44 31.88 47.19
CA ALA A 1013 -60.41 31.40 48.57
C ALA A 1013 -61.41 32.21 49.41
N GLY A 1014 -62.34 31.52 50.08
CA GLY A 1014 -63.34 32.11 50.98
C GLY A 1014 -62.98 31.91 52.46
N HIS A 1015 -62.87 33.05 53.15
CA HIS A 1015 -63.04 33.38 54.58
C HIS A 1015 -62.35 32.58 55.72
N SER A 1016 -61.60 33.32 56.55
CA SER A 1016 -61.55 33.12 58.01
C SER A 1016 -61.65 34.49 58.69
N GLU A 1017 -62.35 34.59 59.82
CA GLU A 1017 -62.63 35.85 60.53
C GLU A 1017 -61.40 36.60 61.06
N ASN A 1018 -60.16 36.10 60.89
CA ASN A 1018 -59.00 36.61 61.65
C ASN A 1018 -57.67 36.79 60.88
N THR A 1019 -57.65 36.87 59.54
CA THR A 1019 -56.38 37.10 58.82
C THR A 1019 -56.33 38.47 58.15
N ARG A 1020 -55.77 39.46 58.86
CA ARG A 1020 -55.25 40.70 58.25
C ARG A 1020 -53.94 40.38 57.54
N ALA A 1021 -53.93 40.44 56.21
CA ALA A 1021 -52.73 40.71 55.45
C ALA A 1021 -52.97 41.98 54.62
N VAL A 1022 -52.26 43.04 54.99
CA VAL A 1022 -52.17 44.31 54.30
C VAL A 1022 -50.98 44.22 53.35
N CYS A 1023 -51.11 44.72 52.12
CA CYS A 1023 -50.05 45.52 51.51
C CYS A 1023 -50.63 46.54 50.52
N GLU A 1024 -50.09 47.76 50.66
CA GLU A 1024 -50.31 48.96 49.85
C GLU A 1024 -49.75 48.81 48.43
N PHE A 1025 -50.29 49.62 47.51
CA PHE A 1025 -49.82 49.82 46.14
C PHE A 1025 -48.53 50.63 46.06
#